data_AF-A0A0M0K8R6-F1
#
_entry.id   AF-A0A0M0K8R6-F1
#
_cell.length_a   1.000
_cell.length_b   1.000
_cell.length_c   1.000
_cell.angle_alpha   90.00
_cell.angle_beta   90.00
_cell.angle_gamma   90.00
#
_symmetry.space_group_name_H-M   'P 1'
#
loop_
_entity.id
_entity.type
_entity.pdbx_description
1 polymer ?
#
loop_
_entity_poly.entity_id
_entity_poly.type
_entity_poly.pdbx_seq_one_letter_code
_entity_poly.pdbx_strand_id
1 'polypeptide(L)'
;MKPECASSGTAIDVGARGAEETVEMLTANFSTISIECQAEEYIRIYELLRYDPKLTLLHLCASNHERGPSIVNVFNAEGATTLERSALNRWGEMQRHRASKRKTEPVLSMPLDMLVWRHAEPNSGIEHPVCVIKATAYGRRATCGDDAAALAAAGVWLLIGVQTGPFNTARRVGVRSSWKRWEGEQPGVLVCFLLGRLGLKRKTLASLDAEDSKHRDILWLDNATDAGVPTLKGYHWWRAAHRLLPPPGATDGRGVQIAAKVDDDSFLHVGNLVKDLRRLHCVPHLHYGNMAYSGYDPSIWRKCGFSWQDDGIAFRRERCAECGAYPPFPFMNGLLELLSAPLVRYVATSPEVRHFVERAHDGCEARRLAGWDVSAGALKQRGDPGPRCWNRQEDMVLGFWLARAERRGLFRVAWVKINDRSANMGCLSTKGMYQRPRQDVISVHNLKVRGGLDYLYGLLHDGVAHSGENCTRWVYYDNCRDLENARPMVLNWCQQNCGGGSIDLKELSACLSSAQQKAQQKRNAPDPSRIKAEAIRAKAAEAEEAAALADRAAVLEEELEVMVADMNQRADLRFGALLQARGVKAAQVVVTWGSSRGEHAGELSKEDFRRAVIRLLKGLPPKLTKQELSGGAIAKGMEYGVQHGVQSAEVQMRAQASEAALEFEIDGVFDMFDADRGGYLDAGEALTMIKTLQCTGDKAAKDRRFKEYEARAVRSKANRLGLLVREAVRSSNAEHHSTLAC
;
A
#
# COMPACT_ATOMS: atom_id res chain seq x y z
N MET A 1 52.73 -26.82 10.03
CA MET A 1 52.23 -26.34 8.72
C MET A 1 50.82 -26.90 8.54
N LYS A 2 49.81 -26.03 8.50
CA LYS A 2 48.41 -26.41 8.24
C LYS A 2 48.25 -26.58 6.71
N PRO A 3 47.63 -27.66 6.20
CA PRO A 3 47.34 -27.74 4.78
C PRO A 3 46.17 -26.82 4.43
N GLU A 4 46.36 -25.99 3.41
CA GLU A 4 45.34 -25.18 2.76
C GLU A 4 44.29 -26.10 2.11
N CYS A 5 43.05 -26.06 2.61
CA CYS A 5 41.92 -26.75 1.97
C CYS A 5 41.31 -25.83 0.90
N ALA A 6 41.83 -25.93 -0.32
CA ALA A 6 41.24 -25.33 -1.52
C ALA A 6 41.17 -26.38 -2.63
N SER A 7 40.30 -27.37 -2.49
CA SER A 7 39.86 -28.19 -3.62
C SER A 7 38.38 -28.51 -3.50
N SER A 8 37.55 -27.70 -4.17
CA SER A 8 36.21 -28.13 -4.55
C SER A 8 36.35 -29.12 -5.71
N GLY A 9 35.72 -30.29 -5.59
CA GLY A 9 35.82 -31.35 -6.59
C GLY A 9 34.63 -32.32 -6.54
N THR A 10 34.67 -33.32 -7.41
CA THR A 10 33.83 -34.53 -7.35
C THR A 10 34.71 -35.67 -6.83
N ALA A 11 34.30 -36.33 -5.75
CA ALA A 11 35.00 -37.49 -5.21
C ALA A 11 34.23 -38.77 -5.59
N ILE A 12 34.97 -39.82 -5.97
CA ILE A 12 34.41 -41.15 -6.27
C ILE A 12 35.11 -42.12 -5.31
N ASP A 13 34.36 -42.65 -4.33
CA ASP A 13 34.85 -43.68 -3.41
C ASP A 13 34.34 -45.05 -3.88
N VAL A 14 35.27 -45.99 -4.04
CA VAL A 14 35.05 -47.28 -4.71
C VAL A 14 35.62 -48.38 -3.82
N GLY A 15 34.99 -48.66 -2.68
CA GLY A 15 35.46 -49.72 -1.80
C GLY A 15 34.62 -50.00 -0.55
N ALA A 16 34.45 -51.29 -0.25
CA ALA A 16 33.70 -51.84 0.90
C ALA A 16 34.35 -51.62 2.29
N ARG A 17 35.15 -50.56 2.46
CA ARG A 17 35.70 -50.13 3.77
C ARG A 17 35.52 -48.63 4.03
N GLY A 18 34.80 -47.92 3.16
CA GLY A 18 34.83 -46.46 3.04
C GLY A 18 33.98 -45.67 4.04
N ALA A 19 33.34 -46.26 5.04
CA ALA A 19 32.43 -45.49 5.91
C ALA A 19 33.14 -44.34 6.68
N GLU A 20 34.36 -44.56 7.16
CA GLU A 20 35.15 -43.52 7.85
C GLU A 20 35.75 -42.49 6.87
N GLU A 21 36.33 -42.95 5.76
CA GLU A 21 36.89 -42.07 4.71
C GLU A 21 35.80 -41.22 4.03
N THR A 22 34.58 -41.75 3.88
CA THR A 22 33.41 -41.03 3.35
C THR A 22 33.00 -39.88 4.26
N VAL A 23 33.02 -40.08 5.59
CA VAL A 23 32.70 -39.03 6.56
C VAL A 23 33.77 -37.93 6.54
N GLU A 24 35.05 -38.29 6.43
CA GLU A 24 36.12 -37.31 6.22
C GLU A 24 35.93 -36.53 4.91
N MET A 25 35.57 -37.18 3.80
CA MET A 25 35.32 -36.48 2.53
C MET A 25 34.10 -35.56 2.58
N LEU A 26 33.03 -35.91 3.32
CA LEU A 26 31.89 -35.00 3.55
C LEU A 26 32.30 -33.72 4.28
N THR A 27 33.32 -33.77 5.13
CA THR A 27 33.87 -32.57 5.82
C THR A 27 34.78 -31.71 4.95
N ALA A 28 35.20 -32.20 3.78
CA ALA A 28 36.20 -31.57 2.92
C ALA A 28 35.64 -30.74 1.73
N ASN A 29 34.40 -30.24 1.81
CA ASN A 29 33.76 -29.35 0.82
C ASN A 29 33.56 -29.94 -0.61
N PHE A 30 33.33 -31.24 -0.76
CA PHE A 30 32.98 -31.84 -2.06
C PHE A 30 31.51 -31.62 -2.43
N SER A 31 31.23 -31.35 -3.71
CA SER A 31 29.87 -31.06 -4.21
C SER A 31 29.07 -32.31 -4.58
N THR A 32 29.74 -33.42 -4.88
CA THR A 32 29.12 -34.71 -5.19
C THR A 32 30.06 -35.85 -4.80
N ILE A 33 29.50 -36.88 -4.15
CA ILE A 33 30.19 -38.11 -3.74
C ILE A 33 29.43 -39.29 -4.33
N SER A 34 30.12 -40.23 -4.96
CA SER A 34 29.55 -41.52 -5.38
C SER A 34 30.18 -42.64 -4.56
N ILE A 35 29.35 -43.50 -3.94
CA ILE A 35 29.77 -44.55 -3.00
C ILE A 35 29.36 -45.91 -3.58
N GLU A 36 30.31 -46.77 -3.91
CA GLU A 36 30.08 -48.18 -4.25
C GLU A 36 30.15 -49.04 -2.98
N CYS A 37 29.06 -49.71 -2.60
CA CYS A 37 28.99 -50.51 -1.38
C CYS A 37 28.16 -51.80 -1.54
N GLN A 38 28.41 -52.77 -0.66
CA GLN A 38 27.63 -54.00 -0.58
C GLN A 38 26.21 -53.71 -0.11
N ALA A 39 25.22 -54.49 -0.54
CA ALA A 39 23.80 -54.23 -0.24
C ALA A 39 23.47 -54.00 1.25
N GLU A 40 24.13 -54.72 2.16
CA GLU A 40 23.93 -54.55 3.61
C GLU A 40 24.51 -53.22 4.13
N GLU A 41 25.70 -52.85 3.66
CA GLU A 41 26.33 -51.57 3.97
C GLU A 41 25.61 -50.39 3.31
N TYR A 42 25.06 -50.61 2.12
CA TYR A 42 24.22 -49.66 1.41
C TYR A 42 23.01 -49.27 2.26
N ILE A 43 22.29 -50.24 2.84
CA ILE A 43 21.13 -49.93 3.69
C ILE A 43 21.60 -49.09 4.89
N ARG A 44 22.72 -49.44 5.52
CA ARG A 44 23.25 -48.70 6.66
C ARG A 44 23.66 -47.27 6.31
N ILE A 45 24.37 -47.06 5.20
CA ILE A 45 24.82 -45.74 4.72
C ILE A 45 23.62 -44.91 4.24
N TYR A 46 22.69 -45.51 3.49
CA TYR A 46 21.47 -44.86 3.06
C TYR A 46 20.61 -44.42 4.25
N GLU A 47 20.41 -45.29 5.25
CA GLU A 47 19.69 -44.96 6.48
C GLU A 47 20.35 -43.82 7.26
N LEU A 48 21.68 -43.78 7.29
CA LEU A 48 22.45 -42.71 7.93
C LEU A 48 22.26 -41.36 7.20
N LEU A 49 22.30 -41.37 5.87
CA LEU A 49 22.34 -40.15 5.05
C LEU A 49 20.96 -39.66 4.60
N ARG A 50 19.93 -40.52 4.53
CA ARG A 50 18.59 -40.14 4.01
C ARG A 50 17.86 -39.10 4.85
N TYR A 51 18.29 -38.97 6.10
CA TYR A 51 17.77 -37.97 7.03
C TYR A 51 18.63 -36.70 7.06
N ASP A 52 19.76 -36.65 6.36
CA ASP A 52 20.58 -35.44 6.29
C ASP A 52 19.94 -34.43 5.33
N PRO A 53 19.45 -33.28 5.85
CA PRO A 53 18.78 -32.26 5.05
C PRO A 53 19.67 -31.59 3.99
N LYS A 54 20.99 -31.77 4.05
CA LYS A 54 21.97 -31.12 3.16
C LYS A 54 22.32 -31.97 1.93
N LEU A 55 21.82 -33.20 1.86
CA LEU A 55 22.19 -34.17 0.83
C LEU A 55 20.97 -34.54 -0.02
N THR A 56 21.16 -34.59 -1.34
CA THR A 56 20.25 -35.33 -2.23
C THR A 56 20.86 -36.68 -2.52
N LEU A 57 20.15 -37.76 -2.20
CA LEU A 57 20.58 -39.13 -2.47
C LEU A 57 19.92 -39.66 -3.74
N LEU A 58 20.73 -40.08 -4.70
CA LEU A 58 20.32 -40.89 -5.85
C LEU A 58 20.90 -42.28 -5.67
N HIS A 59 20.11 -43.33 -5.85
CA HIS A 59 20.54 -44.70 -5.59
C HIS A 59 20.16 -45.67 -6.71
N LEU A 60 21.07 -46.58 -7.05
CA LEU A 60 20.89 -47.66 -8.02
C LEU A 60 21.58 -48.93 -7.48
N CYS A 61 20.92 -50.09 -7.56
CA CYS A 61 21.54 -51.39 -7.27
C CYS A 61 21.47 -52.26 -8.52
N ALA A 62 22.62 -52.77 -8.98
CA ALA A 62 22.68 -53.70 -10.10
C ALA A 62 22.60 -55.14 -9.56
N SER A 63 21.60 -55.91 -9.98
CA SER A 63 21.59 -57.36 -9.76
C SER A 63 22.43 -58.03 -10.84
N ASN A 64 23.46 -58.77 -10.45
CA ASN A 64 24.21 -59.64 -11.35
C ASN A 64 23.30 -60.79 -11.83
N HIS A 65 22.59 -60.60 -12.94
CA HIS A 65 22.06 -61.73 -13.69
C HIS A 65 23.08 -62.17 -14.75
N GLU A 66 23.60 -63.37 -14.47
CA GLU A 66 24.17 -64.38 -15.37
C GLU A 66 25.64 -64.27 -15.79
N ARG A 67 26.37 -65.33 -15.39
CA ARG A 67 27.76 -65.64 -15.73
C ARG A 67 27.84 -66.04 -17.21
N GLY A 68 28.56 -65.26 -18.01
CA GLY A 68 29.05 -65.66 -19.32
C GLY A 68 29.60 -64.46 -20.11
N PRO A 69 30.74 -64.58 -20.84
CA PRO A 69 31.35 -63.47 -21.57
C PRO A 69 30.64 -63.19 -22.92
N SER A 70 29.31 -63.28 -22.97
CA SER A 70 28.54 -63.10 -24.20
C SER A 70 27.24 -62.33 -23.95
N ILE A 71 27.25 -61.09 -24.45
CA ILE A 71 26.08 -60.41 -25.02
C ILE A 71 24.93 -60.17 -24.03
N VAL A 72 24.97 -59.01 -23.36
CA VAL A 72 23.72 -58.28 -23.09
C VAL A 72 23.17 -57.91 -24.45
N ASN A 73 21.98 -58.42 -24.80
CA ASN A 73 21.26 -58.06 -26.01
C ASN A 73 20.96 -56.55 -26.00
N VAL A 74 21.87 -55.79 -26.57
CA VAL A 74 21.66 -54.44 -27.06
C VAL A 74 20.87 -54.58 -28.35
N PHE A 75 19.65 -54.05 -28.38
CA PHE A 75 18.85 -53.96 -29.59
C PHE A 75 19.70 -53.37 -30.73
N ASN A 76 19.68 -54.05 -31.87
CA ASN A 76 20.46 -53.73 -33.06
C ASN A 76 20.38 -52.24 -33.42
N ALA A 77 21.57 -51.72 -33.70
CA ALA A 77 21.84 -50.34 -34.05
C ALA A 77 21.39 -50.04 -35.49
N GLU A 78 20.27 -49.35 -35.61
CA GLU A 78 19.99 -48.47 -36.77
C GLU A 78 19.17 -47.22 -36.37
N GLY A 79 18.61 -47.17 -35.16
CA GLY A 79 17.84 -46.02 -34.63
C GLY A 79 18.43 -45.31 -33.41
N ALA A 80 19.61 -45.70 -32.91
CA ALA A 80 20.16 -45.15 -31.67
C ALA A 80 20.59 -43.68 -31.83
N THR A 81 20.03 -42.83 -30.96
CA THR A 81 20.32 -41.40 -30.88
C THR A 81 21.79 -41.16 -30.53
N THR A 82 22.32 -39.99 -30.89
CA THR A 82 23.71 -39.58 -30.61
C THR A 82 24.07 -39.65 -29.12
N LEU A 83 23.07 -39.59 -28.24
CA LEU A 83 23.20 -39.70 -26.78
C LEU A 83 23.47 -41.14 -26.30
N GLU A 84 22.81 -42.15 -26.87
CA GLU A 84 22.98 -43.56 -26.48
C GLU A 84 24.37 -44.10 -26.87
N ARG A 85 24.88 -43.66 -28.04
CA ARG A 85 26.27 -43.92 -28.46
C ARG A 85 27.30 -43.28 -27.52
N SER A 86 27.00 -42.09 -26.99
CA SER A 86 27.88 -41.38 -26.06
C SER A 86 27.94 -42.07 -24.68
N ALA A 87 26.81 -42.62 -24.21
CA ALA A 87 26.74 -43.38 -22.96
C ALA A 87 27.55 -44.69 -23.03
N LEU A 88 27.44 -45.43 -24.14
CA LEU A 88 28.19 -46.68 -24.36
C LEU A 88 29.70 -46.45 -24.47
N ASN A 89 30.14 -45.41 -25.19
CA ASN A 89 31.56 -45.08 -25.32
C ASN A 89 32.18 -44.67 -23.98
N ARG A 90 31.43 -43.98 -23.12
CA ARG A 90 31.89 -43.51 -21.80
C ARG A 90 31.85 -44.61 -20.73
N TRP A 91 30.94 -45.58 -20.84
CA TRP A 91 31.03 -46.81 -20.05
C TRP A 91 32.34 -47.58 -20.33
N GLY A 92 32.76 -47.62 -21.60
CA GLY A 92 34.06 -48.15 -21.99
C GLY A 92 35.25 -47.34 -21.44
N GLU A 93 35.13 -46.03 -21.26
CA GLU A 93 36.13 -45.22 -20.54
C GLU A 93 36.16 -45.53 -19.05
N MET A 94 35.00 -45.66 -18.41
CA MET A 94 34.89 -45.97 -16.98
C MET A 94 35.51 -47.33 -16.62
N GLN A 95 35.34 -48.34 -17.47
CA GLN A 95 36.01 -49.64 -17.31
C GLN A 95 37.54 -49.55 -17.53
N ARG A 96 37.99 -48.71 -18.46
CA ARG A 96 39.44 -48.42 -18.66
C ARG A 96 40.05 -47.68 -17.48
N HIS A 97 39.29 -46.80 -16.81
CA HIS A 97 39.71 -46.15 -15.56
C HIS A 97 39.78 -47.13 -14.38
N ARG A 98 38.87 -48.12 -14.31
CA ARG A 98 38.94 -49.21 -13.31
C ARG A 98 40.24 -50.02 -13.38
N ALA A 99 40.83 -50.14 -14.58
CA ALA A 99 42.14 -50.77 -14.79
C ALA A 99 43.34 -49.83 -14.54
N SER A 100 43.10 -48.51 -14.47
CA SER A 100 44.11 -47.48 -14.27
C SER A 100 44.19 -47.09 -12.79
N LYS A 101 45.29 -47.42 -12.10
CA LYS A 101 45.53 -47.03 -10.70
C LYS A 101 45.78 -45.51 -10.49
N ARG A 102 45.26 -44.62 -11.33
CA ARG A 102 45.47 -43.15 -11.20
C ARG A 102 44.18 -42.42 -10.82
N LYS A 103 44.32 -41.56 -9.81
CA LYS A 103 43.29 -40.69 -9.22
C LYS A 103 42.82 -39.59 -10.19
N THR A 104 41.51 -39.34 -10.10
CA THR A 104 40.76 -38.09 -10.41
C THR A 104 40.83 -37.53 -11.83
N GLU A 105 39.75 -37.71 -12.58
CA GLU A 105 39.30 -36.80 -13.64
C GLU A 105 37.81 -36.46 -13.47
N PRO A 106 37.36 -35.27 -13.91
CA PRO A 106 36.00 -34.80 -13.72
C PRO A 106 35.02 -35.50 -14.66
N VAL A 107 34.13 -36.33 -14.12
CA VAL A 107 33.01 -36.91 -14.89
C VAL A 107 31.86 -35.91 -14.92
N LEU A 108 31.55 -35.37 -16.09
CA LEU A 108 30.38 -34.51 -16.33
C LEU A 108 29.07 -35.25 -16.01
N SER A 109 28.27 -34.68 -15.11
CA SER A 109 27.02 -35.26 -14.62
C SER A 109 25.91 -35.29 -15.68
N MET A 110 25.27 -36.44 -15.88
CA MET A 110 23.98 -36.57 -16.58
C MET A 110 22.79 -36.54 -15.59
N PRO A 111 21.61 -36.06 -16.00
CA PRO A 111 20.35 -36.37 -15.34
C PRO A 111 19.84 -37.74 -15.80
N LEU A 112 19.31 -38.55 -14.89
CA LEU A 112 18.76 -39.87 -15.17
C LEU A 112 17.34 -39.95 -14.63
N ASP A 113 16.38 -39.82 -15.55
CA ASP A 113 15.02 -40.32 -15.35
C ASP A 113 14.89 -41.68 -16.03
N MET A 114 14.06 -42.53 -15.43
CA MET A 114 13.66 -43.89 -15.83
C MET A 114 14.57 -45.04 -15.37
N LEU A 115 14.13 -45.73 -14.31
CA LEU A 115 14.11 -47.20 -14.24
C LEU A 115 13.13 -47.65 -13.15
N VAL A 116 12.08 -48.36 -13.60
CA VAL A 116 10.99 -48.92 -12.80
C VAL A 116 11.50 -50.13 -12.02
N TRP A 117 11.28 -50.16 -10.71
CA TRP A 117 11.54 -51.33 -9.85
C TRP A 117 10.35 -52.30 -9.94
N ARG A 118 10.59 -53.57 -10.32
CA ARG A 118 9.69 -54.70 -10.02
C ARG A 118 10.39 -55.59 -9.00
N HIS A 119 9.69 -55.88 -7.90
CA HIS A 119 10.13 -56.79 -6.84
C HIS A 119 10.51 -58.17 -7.39
N ALA A 120 11.69 -58.67 -7.01
CA ALA A 120 12.05 -60.08 -7.12
C ALA A 120 12.18 -60.66 -5.70
N GLU A 121 11.59 -61.84 -5.50
CA GLU A 121 11.50 -62.54 -4.22
C GLU A 121 12.87 -63.08 -3.72
N PRO A 122 13.03 -63.27 -2.39
CA PRO A 122 14.29 -63.68 -1.80
C PRO A 122 14.35 -65.21 -1.73
N ASN A 123 14.98 -65.88 -2.71
CA ASN A 123 15.54 -67.23 -2.53
C ASN A 123 16.38 -67.66 -3.74
N SER A 124 17.60 -67.16 -3.82
CA SER A 124 18.67 -67.80 -4.60
C SER A 124 20.00 -67.24 -4.11
N GLY A 125 20.96 -68.12 -3.81
CA GLY A 125 22.29 -67.78 -3.27
C GLY A 125 23.12 -66.91 -4.21
N ILE A 126 22.79 -65.62 -4.28
CA ILE A 126 23.40 -64.61 -5.13
C ILE A 126 24.47 -63.86 -4.32
N GLU A 127 25.67 -63.79 -4.88
CA GLU A 127 26.74 -62.87 -4.44
C GLU A 127 26.20 -61.43 -4.40
N HIS A 128 26.36 -60.80 -3.24
CA HIS A 128 25.76 -59.53 -2.83
C HIS A 128 25.72 -58.47 -3.96
N PRO A 129 24.55 -57.87 -4.26
CA PRO A 129 24.43 -56.84 -5.27
C PRO A 129 25.22 -55.59 -4.85
N VAL A 130 25.91 -55.01 -5.83
CA VAL A 130 26.66 -53.76 -5.66
C VAL A 130 25.70 -52.60 -5.86
N CYS A 131 25.63 -51.71 -4.87
CA CYS A 131 24.79 -50.52 -4.89
C CYS A 131 25.64 -49.25 -4.95
N VAL A 132 25.17 -48.26 -5.70
CA VAL A 132 25.81 -46.95 -5.83
C VAL A 132 24.91 -45.89 -5.21
N ILE A 133 25.44 -45.11 -4.25
CA ILE A 133 24.79 -43.91 -3.70
C ILE A 133 25.52 -42.68 -4.24
N LYS A 134 24.80 -41.83 -4.97
CA LYS A 134 25.27 -40.49 -5.32
C LYS A 134 24.66 -39.49 -4.34
N ALA A 135 25.50 -38.86 -3.54
CA ALA A 135 25.14 -37.78 -2.62
C ALA A 135 25.60 -36.45 -3.21
N THR A 136 24.67 -35.54 -3.50
CA THR A 136 24.99 -34.17 -3.91
C THR A 136 24.85 -33.23 -2.73
N ALA A 137 25.93 -32.54 -2.38
CA ALA A 137 25.96 -31.50 -1.35
C ALA A 137 25.80 -30.13 -2.03
N TYR A 138 24.87 -29.31 -1.54
CA TYR A 138 24.66 -27.97 -2.08
C TYR A 138 25.85 -27.05 -1.74
N GLY A 139 26.77 -26.88 -2.70
CA GLY A 139 28.06 -26.22 -2.52
C GLY A 139 28.04 -24.70 -2.25
N ARG A 140 26.86 -24.05 -2.25
CA ARG A 140 26.72 -22.63 -1.90
C ARG A 140 25.39 -22.40 -1.17
N ARG A 141 25.46 -21.81 0.03
CA ARG A 141 24.28 -21.34 0.75
C ARG A 141 23.65 -20.17 -0.03
N ALA A 142 22.38 -20.30 -0.38
CA ALA A 142 21.63 -19.21 -1.01
C ALA A 142 21.61 -17.96 -0.12
N THR A 143 21.65 -16.80 -0.75
CA THR A 143 21.59 -15.48 -0.13
C THR A 143 20.50 -14.66 -0.79
N CYS A 144 20.05 -13.60 -0.12
CA CYS A 144 19.00 -12.73 -0.63
C CYS A 144 19.45 -11.84 -1.80
N GLY A 145 20.74 -11.84 -2.14
CA GLY A 145 21.29 -11.19 -3.32
C GLY A 145 21.50 -12.12 -4.53
N ASP A 146 21.16 -13.40 -4.41
CA ASP A 146 21.29 -14.37 -5.51
C ASP A 146 20.15 -14.23 -6.53
N ASP A 147 20.42 -14.58 -7.78
CA ASP A 147 19.43 -14.60 -8.86
C ASP A 147 18.63 -15.92 -8.90
N ALA A 148 17.63 -15.99 -9.78
CA ALA A 148 16.75 -17.17 -9.91
C ALA A 148 17.52 -18.47 -10.18
N ALA A 149 18.60 -18.42 -10.97
CA ALA A 149 19.38 -19.59 -11.33
C ALA A 149 20.20 -20.09 -10.13
N ALA A 150 20.82 -19.17 -9.39
CA ALA A 150 21.55 -19.50 -8.17
C ALA A 150 20.62 -20.04 -7.07
N LEU A 151 19.42 -19.46 -6.90
CA LEU A 151 18.42 -19.99 -5.97
C LEU A 151 17.93 -21.39 -6.37
N ALA A 152 17.69 -21.63 -7.66
CA ALA A 152 17.32 -22.95 -8.17
C ALA A 152 18.44 -23.97 -7.98
N ALA A 153 19.70 -23.59 -8.24
CA ALA A 153 20.87 -24.43 -8.00
C ALA A 153 21.06 -24.76 -6.52
N ALA A 154 20.69 -23.84 -5.63
CA ALA A 154 20.70 -24.05 -4.18
C ALA A 154 19.46 -24.80 -3.65
N GLY A 155 18.53 -25.21 -4.52
CA GLY A 155 17.33 -25.97 -4.14
C GLY A 155 16.29 -25.16 -3.37
N VAL A 156 16.30 -23.82 -3.48
CA VAL A 156 15.31 -22.97 -2.80
C VAL A 156 13.96 -23.10 -3.49
N TRP A 157 12.95 -23.61 -2.78
CA TRP A 157 11.57 -23.77 -3.26
C TRP A 157 10.59 -22.84 -2.53
N LEU A 158 10.91 -22.40 -1.31
CA LEU A 158 10.13 -21.46 -0.51
C LEU A 158 10.94 -20.20 -0.20
N LEU A 159 10.45 -19.05 -0.69
CA LEU A 159 11.03 -17.74 -0.41
C LEU A 159 10.13 -16.96 0.57
N ILE A 160 10.67 -16.51 1.70
CA ILE A 160 9.93 -15.77 2.72
C ILE A 160 10.50 -14.35 2.82
N GLY A 161 9.69 -13.36 2.47
CA GLY A 161 9.99 -11.94 2.62
C GLY A 161 9.47 -11.38 3.93
N VAL A 162 10.37 -10.84 4.76
CA VAL A 162 10.05 -10.14 6.01
C VAL A 162 9.94 -8.64 5.74
N GLN A 163 8.71 -8.13 5.75
CA GLN A 163 8.41 -6.71 5.56
C GLN A 163 8.89 -5.92 6.79
N THR A 164 9.98 -5.16 6.62
CA THR A 164 10.63 -4.40 7.72
C THR A 164 10.94 -2.96 7.31
N GLY A 165 11.16 -2.05 8.27
CA GLY A 165 11.57 -0.67 8.01
C GLY A 165 13.08 -0.46 8.22
N PRO A 166 13.69 0.59 7.64
CA PRO A 166 15.13 0.86 7.75
C PRO A 166 15.60 1.01 9.21
N PHE A 167 14.74 1.55 10.08
CA PHE A 167 15.03 1.79 11.50
C PHE A 167 14.68 0.61 12.42
N ASN A 168 14.10 -0.47 11.89
CA ASN A 168 13.66 -1.62 12.69
C ASN A 168 14.79 -2.63 12.93
N THR A 169 16.01 -2.16 13.16
CA THR A 169 17.19 -3.02 13.37
C THR A 169 16.98 -4.02 14.49
N ALA A 170 16.38 -3.60 15.62
CA ALA A 170 16.10 -4.48 16.75
C ALA A 170 15.12 -5.62 16.39
N ARG A 171 14.13 -5.36 15.51
CA ARG A 171 13.20 -6.39 15.03
C ARG A 171 13.89 -7.38 14.11
N ARG A 172 14.71 -6.89 13.16
CA ARG A 172 15.53 -7.76 12.30
C ARG A 172 16.47 -8.65 13.12
N VAL A 173 17.12 -8.09 14.13
CA VAL A 173 17.95 -8.87 15.07
C VAL A 173 17.10 -9.92 15.80
N GLY A 174 15.92 -9.57 16.29
CA GLY A 174 15.01 -10.51 16.94
C GLY A 174 14.57 -11.65 16.02
N VAL A 175 14.21 -11.36 14.77
CA VAL A 175 13.88 -12.37 13.76
C VAL A 175 15.08 -13.29 13.51
N ARG A 176 16.29 -12.73 13.34
CA ARG A 176 17.53 -13.51 13.16
C ARG A 176 17.88 -14.41 14.35
N SER A 177 17.66 -13.94 15.59
CA SER A 177 17.98 -14.71 16.80
C SER A 177 16.94 -15.77 17.14
N SER A 178 15.76 -15.70 16.52
CA SER A 178 14.62 -16.56 16.79
C SER A 178 14.25 -17.41 15.57
N TRP A 179 13.03 -17.26 15.04
CA TRP A 179 12.41 -18.14 14.07
C TRP A 179 13.12 -18.19 12.70
N LYS A 180 13.93 -17.19 12.31
CA LYS A 180 14.75 -17.29 11.10
C LYS A 180 15.74 -18.44 11.18
N ARG A 181 16.14 -18.88 12.38
CA ARG A 181 17.07 -20.01 12.57
C ARG A 181 16.55 -21.30 11.93
N TRP A 182 15.23 -21.47 11.84
CA TRP A 182 14.62 -22.59 11.13
C TRP A 182 14.98 -22.65 9.64
N GLU A 183 15.41 -21.55 9.02
CA GLU A 183 15.96 -21.56 7.65
C GLU A 183 17.11 -22.59 7.51
N GLY A 184 17.95 -22.74 8.54
CA GLY A 184 19.03 -23.72 8.55
C GLY A 184 18.57 -25.16 8.83
N GLU A 185 17.35 -25.33 9.35
CA GLU A 185 16.75 -26.62 9.71
C GLU A 185 15.78 -27.14 8.64
N GLN A 186 15.34 -26.26 7.73
CA GLN A 186 14.36 -26.57 6.69
C GLN A 186 14.96 -26.40 5.29
N PRO A 187 15.33 -27.50 4.61
CA PRO A 187 15.88 -27.45 3.26
C PRO A 187 15.02 -26.69 2.27
N GLY A 188 15.70 -25.87 1.47
CA GLY A 188 15.08 -25.10 0.39
C GLY A 188 14.20 -23.94 0.84
N VAL A 189 14.33 -23.50 2.10
CA VAL A 189 13.73 -22.27 2.61
C VAL A 189 14.79 -21.15 2.61
N LEU A 190 14.41 -19.97 2.13
CA LEU A 190 15.23 -18.75 2.20
C LEU A 190 14.40 -17.61 2.79
N VAL A 191 14.94 -16.91 3.79
CA VAL A 191 14.28 -15.79 4.49
C VAL A 191 15.03 -14.49 4.26
N CYS A 192 14.34 -13.49 3.69
CA CYS A 192 14.92 -12.21 3.30
C CYS A 192 14.20 -11.03 3.95
N PHE A 193 14.95 -10.08 4.50
CA PHE A 193 14.43 -8.78 4.94
C PHE A 193 14.21 -7.87 3.74
N LEU A 194 13.00 -7.37 3.59
CA LEU A 194 12.61 -6.54 2.46
C LEU A 194 12.87 -5.07 2.79
N LEU A 195 13.72 -4.39 2.01
CA LEU A 195 14.05 -2.97 2.21
C LEU A 195 14.06 -2.21 0.89
N GLY A 196 13.53 -0.98 0.90
CA GLY A 196 13.61 -0.06 -0.23
C GLY A 196 14.83 0.86 -0.11
N ARG A 197 15.42 1.26 -1.24
CA ARG A 197 16.54 2.21 -1.26
C ARG A 197 16.08 3.66 -1.43
N LEU A 198 14.89 3.88 -2.03
CA LEU A 198 14.46 5.22 -2.42
C LEU A 198 14.13 6.10 -1.22
N GLY A 199 14.70 7.31 -1.21
CA GLY A 199 14.45 8.33 -0.20
C GLY A 199 15.23 8.14 1.11
N LEU A 200 16.10 7.13 1.22
CA LEU A 200 16.93 6.94 2.41
C LEU A 200 18.10 7.92 2.44
N LYS A 201 18.38 8.46 3.64
CA LYS A 201 19.56 9.30 3.87
C LYS A 201 20.83 8.45 3.72
N ARG A 202 21.92 9.05 3.21
CA ARG A 202 23.22 8.37 2.98
C ARG A 202 23.74 7.63 4.22
N LYS A 203 23.59 8.20 5.42
CA LYS A 203 23.99 7.55 6.69
C LYS A 203 23.19 6.27 6.97
N THR A 204 21.89 6.31 6.73
CA THR A 204 21.00 5.15 6.90
C THR A 204 21.33 4.07 5.87
N LEU A 205 21.53 4.46 4.62
CA LEU A 205 21.92 3.54 3.55
C LEU A 205 23.25 2.84 3.86
N ALA A 206 24.28 3.59 4.27
CA ALA A 206 25.58 3.02 4.65
C ALA A 206 25.46 2.02 5.83
N SER A 207 24.61 2.32 6.82
CA SER A 207 24.37 1.38 7.94
C SER A 207 23.69 0.10 7.48
N LEU A 208 22.75 0.19 6.52
CA LEU A 208 22.05 -0.96 5.98
C LEU A 208 22.92 -1.77 5.01
N ASP A 209 23.77 -1.12 4.21
CA ASP A 209 24.75 -1.79 3.35
C ASP A 209 25.78 -2.56 4.20
N ALA A 210 26.17 -2.03 5.36
CA ALA A 210 27.03 -2.73 6.32
C ALA A 210 26.31 -3.94 6.96
N GLU A 211 25.02 -3.79 7.29
CA GLU A 211 24.19 -4.88 7.80
C GLU A 211 24.03 -5.99 6.74
N ASP A 212 23.74 -5.63 5.49
CA ASP A 212 23.60 -6.54 4.36
C ASP A 212 24.92 -7.26 4.05
N SER A 213 26.04 -6.53 4.04
CA SER A 213 27.37 -7.11 3.85
C SER A 213 27.69 -8.17 4.90
N LYS A 214 27.24 -7.96 6.15
CA LYS A 214 27.46 -8.86 7.28
C LYS A 214 26.54 -10.09 7.25
N HIS A 215 25.26 -9.90 6.93
CA HIS A 215 24.25 -10.94 7.11
C HIS A 215 23.78 -11.59 5.79
N ARG A 216 23.95 -10.91 4.65
CA ARG A 216 23.55 -11.34 3.30
C ARG A 216 22.08 -11.78 3.20
N ASP A 217 21.24 -11.21 4.06
CA ASP A 217 19.83 -11.55 4.22
C ASP A 217 18.88 -10.38 3.94
N ILE A 218 19.37 -9.31 3.31
CA ILE A 218 18.54 -8.20 2.84
C ILE A 218 18.27 -8.37 1.34
N LEU A 219 17.00 -8.34 0.96
CA LEU A 219 16.58 -8.20 -0.42
C LEU A 219 16.22 -6.73 -0.66
N TRP A 220 17.05 -6.06 -1.46
CA TRP A 220 16.79 -4.70 -1.89
C TRP A 220 15.69 -4.68 -2.96
N LEU A 221 14.59 -4.01 -2.66
CA LEU A 221 13.48 -3.84 -3.57
C LEU A 221 13.72 -2.65 -4.51
N ASP A 222 13.83 -2.95 -5.80
CA ASP A 222 14.02 -1.94 -6.84
C ASP A 222 12.87 -0.92 -6.84
N ASN A 223 13.23 0.36 -6.93
CA ASN A 223 12.29 1.47 -6.98
C ASN A 223 11.25 1.49 -5.84
N ALA A 224 11.55 0.83 -4.72
CA ALA A 224 10.73 0.85 -3.52
C ALA A 224 11.21 1.91 -2.54
N THR A 225 10.26 2.56 -1.88
CA THR A 225 10.50 3.46 -0.75
C THR A 225 9.97 2.84 0.54
N ASP A 226 10.67 3.10 1.64
CA ASP A 226 10.21 2.82 3.00
C ASP A 226 9.44 3.99 3.62
N ALA A 227 9.22 5.06 2.86
CA ALA A 227 8.48 6.25 3.25
C ALA A 227 6.96 5.99 3.19
N GLY A 228 6.39 5.45 4.27
CA GLY A 228 4.96 5.66 4.61
C GLY A 228 3.89 4.99 3.75
N VAL A 229 4.24 4.24 2.70
CA VAL A 229 3.25 3.62 1.79
C VAL A 229 3.46 2.09 1.68
N PRO A 230 2.96 1.31 2.66
CA PRO A 230 3.11 -0.15 2.69
C PRO A 230 2.62 -0.86 1.41
N THR A 231 1.57 -0.33 0.77
CA THR A 231 0.99 -0.86 -0.49
C THR A 231 2.00 -0.89 -1.64
N LEU A 232 2.77 0.18 -1.83
CA LEU A 232 3.75 0.24 -2.91
C LEU A 232 4.91 -0.73 -2.65
N LYS A 233 5.38 -0.79 -1.40
CA LYS A 233 6.43 -1.73 -1.02
C LYS A 233 5.99 -3.18 -1.15
N GLY A 234 4.78 -3.51 -0.73
CA GLY A 234 4.20 -4.84 -0.88
C GLY A 234 4.12 -5.29 -2.34
N TYR A 235 3.75 -4.39 -3.26
CA TYR A 235 3.78 -4.71 -4.68
C TYR A 235 5.21 -4.92 -5.22
N HIS A 236 6.16 -4.08 -4.82
CA HIS A 236 7.55 -4.24 -5.23
C HIS A 236 8.16 -5.55 -4.72
N TRP A 237 7.74 -6.03 -3.56
CA TRP A 237 8.05 -7.37 -3.09
C TRP A 237 7.57 -8.44 -4.07
N TRP A 238 6.30 -8.44 -4.45
CA TRP A 238 5.76 -9.44 -5.38
C TRP A 238 6.43 -9.38 -6.76
N ARG A 239 6.84 -8.19 -7.23
CA ARG A 239 7.68 -8.04 -8.44
C ARG A 239 9.08 -8.60 -8.28
N ALA A 240 9.71 -8.42 -7.12
CA ALA A 240 11.02 -9.00 -6.85
C ALA A 240 10.93 -10.53 -6.77
N ALA A 241 9.95 -11.06 -6.04
CA ALA A 241 9.67 -12.49 -5.97
C ALA A 241 9.43 -13.11 -7.36
N HIS A 242 8.65 -12.43 -8.23
CA HIS A 242 8.43 -12.85 -9.61
C HIS A 242 9.73 -13.07 -10.41
N ARG A 243 10.72 -12.18 -10.25
CA ARG A 243 12.01 -12.29 -10.95
C ARG A 243 12.86 -13.47 -10.46
N LEU A 244 12.57 -13.98 -9.26
CA LEU A 244 13.25 -15.12 -8.64
C LEU A 244 12.53 -16.44 -8.92
N LEU A 245 11.36 -16.40 -9.57
CA LEU A 245 10.68 -17.61 -10.01
C LEU A 245 11.41 -18.24 -11.20
N PRO A 246 11.28 -19.56 -11.40
CA PRO A 246 11.67 -20.23 -12.64
C PRO A 246 10.98 -19.58 -13.86
N PRO A 247 11.41 -19.85 -15.10
CA PRO A 247 10.61 -19.49 -16.28
C PRO A 247 9.26 -20.24 -16.29
N PRO A 248 8.20 -19.69 -16.92
CA PRO A 248 6.93 -20.40 -17.08
C PRO A 248 7.14 -21.74 -17.82
N GLY A 249 6.51 -22.81 -17.35
CA GLY A 249 6.61 -24.14 -17.98
C GLY A 249 7.86 -24.95 -17.60
N ALA A 250 8.70 -24.47 -16.68
CA ALA A 250 9.76 -25.31 -16.09
C ALA A 250 9.12 -26.52 -15.38
N THR A 251 9.45 -27.73 -15.83
CA THR A 251 8.87 -28.99 -15.33
C THR A 251 9.78 -29.74 -14.37
N ASP A 252 11.02 -29.31 -14.19
CA ASP A 252 12.00 -29.98 -13.33
C ASP A 252 11.77 -29.73 -11.83
N GLY A 253 10.77 -28.91 -11.48
CA GLY A 253 10.37 -28.60 -10.11
C GLY A 253 11.41 -27.79 -9.33
N ARG A 254 12.46 -27.28 -9.99
CA ARG A 254 13.57 -26.57 -9.33
C ARG A 254 13.28 -25.09 -9.19
N GLY A 255 13.85 -24.48 -8.16
CA GLY A 255 13.69 -23.05 -7.86
C GLY A 255 12.39 -22.70 -7.14
N VAL A 256 12.19 -21.40 -6.91
CA VAL A 256 11.12 -20.88 -6.04
C VAL A 256 9.75 -21.23 -6.61
N GLN A 257 8.99 -22.05 -5.89
CA GLN A 257 7.61 -22.43 -6.23
C GLN A 257 6.59 -21.61 -5.44
N ILE A 258 6.99 -21.12 -4.28
CA ILE A 258 6.13 -20.43 -3.33
C ILE A 258 6.86 -19.21 -2.76
N ALA A 259 6.17 -18.07 -2.71
CA ALA A 259 6.65 -16.86 -2.06
C ALA A 259 5.69 -16.44 -0.95
N ALA A 260 6.23 -16.06 0.21
CA ALA A 260 5.47 -15.61 1.37
C ALA A 260 5.93 -14.21 1.82
N LYS A 261 5.01 -13.45 2.40
CA LYS A 261 5.23 -12.17 3.08
C LYS A 261 4.83 -12.35 4.55
N VAL A 262 5.65 -11.81 5.45
CA VAL A 262 5.37 -11.72 6.88
C VAL A 262 5.88 -10.38 7.43
N ASP A 263 5.18 -9.78 8.38
CA ASP A 263 5.66 -8.54 9.02
C ASP A 263 6.81 -8.80 10.01
N ASP A 264 7.71 -7.83 10.18
CA ASP A 264 8.86 -7.93 11.09
C ASP A 264 8.52 -7.95 12.59
N ASP A 265 7.24 -7.81 12.94
CA ASP A 265 6.70 -8.04 14.27
C ASP A 265 5.80 -9.28 14.34
N SER A 266 6.02 -10.22 13.43
CA SER A 266 5.41 -11.54 13.46
C SER A 266 6.44 -12.63 13.75
N PHE A 267 5.99 -13.67 14.45
CA PHE A 267 6.72 -14.92 14.62
C PHE A 267 6.16 -15.96 13.65
N LEU A 268 7.01 -16.63 12.88
CA LEU A 268 6.60 -17.65 11.92
C LEU A 268 7.18 -19.02 12.28
N HIS A 269 6.33 -20.00 12.54
CA HIS A 269 6.74 -21.38 12.73
C HIS A 269 7.01 -22.06 11.38
N VAL A 270 8.23 -21.90 10.86
CA VAL A 270 8.64 -22.39 9.54
C VAL A 270 8.43 -23.90 9.38
N GLY A 271 8.76 -24.71 10.40
CA GLY A 271 8.55 -26.16 10.33
C GLY A 271 7.08 -26.58 10.15
N ASN A 272 6.15 -25.93 10.85
CA ASN A 272 4.71 -26.17 10.69
C ASN A 272 4.20 -25.68 9.33
N LEU A 273 4.66 -24.51 8.88
CA LEU A 273 4.37 -24.01 7.53
C LEU A 273 4.82 -25.00 6.45
N VAL A 274 6.07 -25.48 6.50
CA VAL A 274 6.61 -26.43 5.51
C VAL A 274 5.80 -27.74 5.50
N LYS A 275 5.38 -28.25 6.66
CA LYS A 275 4.51 -29.43 6.75
C LYS A 275 3.18 -29.22 6.03
N ASP A 276 2.56 -28.04 6.18
CA ASP A 276 1.32 -27.71 5.48
C ASP A 276 1.54 -27.58 3.97
N LEU A 277 2.59 -26.88 3.54
CA LEU A 277 2.91 -26.69 2.12
C LEU A 277 3.24 -28.01 1.40
N ARG A 278 3.90 -28.95 2.07
CA ARG A 278 4.12 -30.30 1.52
C ARG A 278 2.82 -31.04 1.24
N ARG A 279 1.78 -30.84 2.05
CA ARG A 279 0.44 -31.43 1.81
C ARG A 279 -0.30 -30.72 0.68
N LEU A 280 0.03 -29.46 0.43
CA LEU A 280 -0.60 -28.60 -0.57
C LEU A 280 0.22 -28.48 -1.87
N HIS A 281 1.28 -29.27 -2.05
CA HIS A 281 2.21 -29.15 -3.18
C HIS A 281 1.53 -29.29 -4.55
N CYS A 282 0.41 -30.02 -4.61
CA CYS A 282 -0.38 -30.23 -5.83
C CYS A 282 -1.39 -29.11 -6.13
N VAL A 283 -1.47 -28.07 -5.29
CA VAL A 283 -2.41 -26.96 -5.44
C VAL A 283 -1.77 -25.84 -6.28
N PRO A 284 -2.17 -25.65 -7.55
CA PRO A 284 -1.44 -24.76 -8.47
C PRO A 284 -1.62 -23.26 -8.16
N HIS A 285 -2.81 -22.88 -7.64
CA HIS A 285 -3.18 -21.48 -7.37
C HIS A 285 -3.44 -21.32 -5.87
N LEU A 286 -2.41 -21.47 -5.06
CA LEU A 286 -2.50 -21.43 -3.60
C LEU A 286 -2.39 -19.99 -3.09
N HIS A 287 -3.38 -19.55 -2.31
CA HIS A 287 -3.28 -18.38 -1.44
C HIS A 287 -3.48 -18.82 0.00
N TYR A 288 -2.44 -18.74 0.82
CA TYR A 288 -2.39 -19.29 2.18
C TYR A 288 -2.07 -18.21 3.21
N GLY A 289 -2.79 -18.16 4.32
CA GLY A 289 -2.54 -17.13 5.34
C GLY A 289 -3.64 -16.92 6.37
N ASN A 290 -3.47 -15.88 7.19
CA ASN A 290 -4.50 -15.48 8.15
C ASN A 290 -5.55 -14.63 7.45
N MET A 291 -6.74 -15.20 7.29
CA MET A 291 -7.73 -14.73 6.36
C MET A 291 -8.73 -13.77 7.03
N ALA A 292 -9.05 -12.70 6.33
CA ALA A 292 -10.14 -11.80 6.64
C ALA A 292 -10.94 -11.49 5.37
N TYR A 293 -12.08 -10.82 5.55
CA TYR A 293 -13.00 -10.46 4.48
C TYR A 293 -13.26 -8.96 4.52
N SER A 294 -13.29 -8.33 3.35
CA SER A 294 -13.67 -6.93 3.23
C SER A 294 -14.13 -6.61 1.82
N GLY A 295 -15.01 -5.62 1.68
CA GLY A 295 -15.18 -4.92 0.42
C GLY A 295 -14.08 -3.88 0.20
N TYR A 296 -13.91 -3.47 -1.05
CA TYR A 296 -12.89 -2.50 -1.45
C TYR A 296 -13.32 -1.64 -2.63
N ASP A 297 -13.13 -0.34 -2.52
CA ASP A 297 -13.27 0.59 -3.64
C ASP A 297 -11.88 0.95 -4.20
N PRO A 298 -11.50 0.45 -5.40
CA PRO A 298 -10.21 0.71 -6.02
C PRO A 298 -10.11 2.10 -6.68
N SER A 299 -11.21 2.86 -6.79
CA SER A 299 -11.24 4.21 -7.36
C SER A 299 -10.77 5.27 -6.36
N ILE A 300 -11.10 5.08 -5.09
CA ILE A 300 -10.73 5.97 -3.98
C ILE A 300 -9.83 5.29 -2.93
N TRP A 301 -9.39 4.06 -3.21
CA TRP A 301 -8.51 3.25 -2.36
C TRP A 301 -9.04 3.07 -0.94
N ARG A 302 -10.27 2.58 -0.83
CA ARG A 302 -10.97 2.52 0.46
C ARG A 302 -11.50 1.12 0.78
N LYS A 303 -11.01 0.56 1.89
CA LYS A 303 -11.64 -0.56 2.60
C LYS A 303 -13.05 -0.23 3.07
N CYS A 304 -13.98 -1.18 2.93
CA CYS A 304 -15.34 -1.07 3.47
C CYS A 304 -15.85 -2.43 3.98
N GLY A 305 -16.41 -2.47 5.18
CA GLY A 305 -17.06 -3.67 5.73
C GLY A 305 -16.10 -4.80 6.10
N PHE A 306 -15.11 -4.54 6.96
CA PHE A 306 -14.14 -5.54 7.43
C PHE A 306 -14.81 -6.58 8.35
N SER A 307 -14.49 -7.86 8.15
CA SER A 307 -14.92 -8.98 9.00
C SER A 307 -13.85 -10.08 9.07
N TRP A 308 -13.85 -10.84 10.16
CA TRP A 308 -13.12 -12.11 10.27
C TRP A 308 -13.92 -13.30 9.72
N GLN A 309 -15.18 -13.05 9.33
CA GLN A 309 -16.14 -14.05 8.82
C GLN A 309 -16.60 -13.67 7.40
N ASP A 310 -16.99 -14.68 6.62
CA ASP A 310 -17.51 -14.52 5.26
C ASP A 310 -19.04 -14.21 5.21
N ASP A 311 -19.59 -13.65 6.28
CA ASP A 311 -21.04 -13.45 6.40
C ASP A 311 -21.56 -12.18 5.69
N GLY A 312 -20.64 -11.32 5.25
CA GLY A 312 -20.92 -10.01 4.64
C GLY A 312 -21.70 -9.05 5.53
N ILE A 313 -21.84 -9.32 6.85
CA ILE A 313 -22.64 -8.50 7.77
C ILE A 313 -22.06 -7.10 7.86
N ALA A 314 -20.74 -6.98 8.03
CA ALA A 314 -20.06 -5.69 8.09
C ALA A 314 -20.26 -4.88 6.80
N PHE A 315 -20.20 -5.54 5.64
CA PHE A 315 -20.40 -4.92 4.32
C PHE A 315 -21.82 -4.37 4.13
N ARG A 316 -22.84 -5.12 4.56
CA ARG A 316 -24.24 -4.66 4.52
C ARG A 316 -24.49 -3.53 5.52
N ARG A 317 -24.01 -3.67 6.76
CA ARG A 317 -24.16 -2.68 7.83
C ARG A 317 -23.56 -1.32 7.45
N GLU A 318 -22.43 -1.32 6.76
CA GLU A 318 -21.74 -0.11 6.30
C GLU A 318 -22.24 0.41 4.94
N ARG A 319 -23.29 -0.20 4.36
CA ARG A 319 -23.86 0.17 3.05
C ARG A 319 -22.81 0.26 1.93
N CYS A 320 -21.84 -0.65 1.95
CA CYS A 320 -20.66 -0.58 1.11
C CYS A 320 -20.97 -0.64 -0.41
N ALA A 321 -21.99 -1.41 -0.81
CA ALA A 321 -22.43 -1.48 -2.21
C ALA A 321 -22.90 -0.11 -2.72
N GLU A 322 -23.62 0.64 -1.88
CA GLU A 322 -24.12 1.98 -2.24
C GLU A 322 -22.99 3.01 -2.32
N CYS A 323 -21.88 2.77 -1.62
CA CYS A 323 -20.65 3.56 -1.73
C CYS A 323 -19.75 3.13 -2.91
N GLY A 324 -20.19 2.22 -3.78
CA GLY A 324 -19.41 1.78 -4.95
C GLY A 324 -18.32 0.75 -4.65
N ALA A 325 -18.26 0.20 -3.43
CA ALA A 325 -17.25 -0.79 -3.09
C ALA A 325 -17.52 -2.16 -3.73
N TYR A 326 -16.46 -2.82 -4.19
CA TYR A 326 -16.51 -4.19 -4.64
C TYR A 326 -16.98 -5.13 -3.51
N PRO A 327 -17.81 -6.16 -3.79
CA PRO A 327 -18.34 -7.05 -2.76
C PRO A 327 -17.25 -7.74 -1.95
N PRO A 328 -17.53 -8.21 -0.72
CA PRO A 328 -16.53 -8.85 0.13
C PRO A 328 -15.78 -9.97 -0.58
N PHE A 329 -14.48 -10.02 -0.32
CA PHE A 329 -13.58 -11.05 -0.82
C PHE A 329 -12.59 -11.47 0.27
N PRO A 330 -12.08 -12.71 0.22
CA PRO A 330 -11.02 -13.16 1.11
C PRO A 330 -9.71 -12.43 0.80
N PHE A 331 -8.96 -12.08 1.84
CA PHE A 331 -7.58 -11.61 1.76
C PHE A 331 -6.79 -12.10 2.98
N MET A 332 -5.46 -12.20 2.84
CA MET A 332 -4.58 -12.59 3.95
C MET A 332 -3.93 -11.35 4.54
N ASN A 333 -3.90 -11.22 5.86
CA ASN A 333 -3.27 -10.05 6.50
C ASN A 333 -1.77 -10.24 6.77
N GLY A 334 -1.11 -9.17 7.20
CA GLY A 334 0.34 -9.06 7.44
C GLY A 334 0.94 -10.03 8.46
N LEU A 335 0.11 -10.86 9.12
CA LEU A 335 0.59 -11.99 9.90
C LEU A 335 1.30 -13.05 9.04
N LEU A 336 0.70 -13.40 7.91
CA LEU A 336 1.26 -14.33 6.93
C LEU A 336 0.40 -14.28 5.67
N GLU A 337 1.03 -13.99 4.55
CA GLU A 337 0.43 -14.00 3.22
C GLU A 337 1.35 -14.77 2.27
N LEU A 338 0.83 -15.82 1.62
CA LEU A 338 1.63 -16.71 0.77
C LEU A 338 0.92 -16.99 -0.53
N LEU A 339 1.67 -16.90 -1.63
CA LEU A 339 1.22 -17.15 -2.98
C LEU A 339 2.06 -18.23 -3.67
N SER A 340 1.40 -19.10 -4.44
CA SER A 340 2.08 -19.96 -5.41
C SER A 340 2.65 -19.16 -6.59
N ALA A 341 3.67 -19.70 -7.25
CA ALA A 341 4.35 -19.06 -8.37
C ALA A 341 3.41 -18.49 -9.46
N PRO A 342 2.35 -19.20 -9.91
CA PRO A 342 1.41 -18.64 -10.89
C PRO A 342 0.69 -17.37 -10.39
N LEU A 343 0.31 -17.32 -9.11
CA LEU A 343 -0.35 -16.15 -8.53
C LEU A 343 0.64 -14.99 -8.37
N VAL A 344 1.88 -15.27 -7.97
CA VAL A 344 2.97 -14.26 -7.92
C VAL A 344 3.19 -13.65 -9.31
N ARG A 345 3.25 -14.47 -10.37
CA ARG A 345 3.36 -13.97 -11.75
C ARG A 345 2.20 -13.05 -12.11
N TYR A 346 0.97 -13.45 -11.82
CA TYR A 346 -0.21 -12.65 -12.13
C TYR A 346 -0.14 -11.28 -11.46
N VAL A 347 0.09 -11.22 -10.15
CA VAL A 347 0.09 -9.94 -9.42
C VAL A 347 1.25 -9.05 -9.86
N ALA A 348 2.41 -9.63 -10.22
CA ALA A 348 3.57 -8.87 -10.65
C ALA A 348 3.49 -8.35 -12.10
N THR A 349 2.73 -9.01 -12.97
CA THR A 349 2.76 -8.76 -14.43
C THR A 349 1.42 -8.31 -15.04
N SER A 350 0.31 -8.45 -14.32
CA SER A 350 -1.01 -8.05 -14.79
C SER A 350 -1.05 -6.54 -15.14
N PRO A 351 -1.52 -6.16 -16.34
CA PRO A 351 -1.65 -4.76 -16.73
C PRO A 351 -2.54 -3.94 -15.80
N GLU A 352 -3.61 -4.54 -15.27
CA GLU A 352 -4.54 -3.84 -14.38
C GLU A 352 -3.91 -3.55 -13.01
N VAL A 353 -3.17 -4.52 -12.48
CA VAL A 353 -2.43 -4.36 -11.22
C VAL A 353 -1.33 -3.33 -11.40
N ARG A 354 -0.59 -3.41 -12.52
CA ARG A 354 0.44 -2.42 -12.87
C ARG A 354 -0.13 -1.01 -12.93
N HIS A 355 -1.22 -0.81 -13.67
CA HIS A 355 -1.87 0.49 -13.80
C HIS A 355 -2.35 1.04 -12.46
N PHE A 356 -2.92 0.19 -11.59
CA PHE A 356 -3.29 0.58 -10.24
C PHE A 356 -2.09 1.06 -9.41
N VAL A 357 -0.95 0.36 -9.53
CA VAL A 357 0.28 0.73 -8.82
C VAL A 357 0.91 2.00 -9.40
N GLU A 358 0.82 2.23 -10.70
CA GLU A 358 1.25 3.49 -11.33
C GLU A 358 0.45 4.66 -10.77
N ARG A 359 -0.89 4.56 -10.72
CA ARG A 359 -1.73 5.57 -10.06
C ARG A 359 -1.36 5.77 -8.59
N ALA A 360 -0.95 4.69 -7.92
CA ALA A 360 -0.50 4.76 -6.54
C ALA A 360 0.83 5.52 -6.39
N HIS A 361 1.80 5.28 -7.28
CA HIS A 361 3.05 6.04 -7.33
C HIS A 361 2.78 7.51 -7.63
N ASP A 362 1.99 7.82 -8.65
CA ASP A 362 1.65 9.19 -9.03
C ASP A 362 0.97 9.95 -7.87
N GLY A 363 0.05 9.28 -7.18
CA GLY A 363 -0.61 9.84 -6.00
C GLY A 363 0.34 10.11 -4.84
N CYS A 364 1.41 9.32 -4.68
CA CYS A 364 2.44 9.56 -3.68
C CYS A 364 3.38 10.71 -4.08
N GLU A 365 3.83 10.74 -5.33
CA GLU A 365 4.69 11.81 -5.85
C GLU A 365 4.00 13.17 -5.86
N ALA A 366 2.74 13.25 -6.30
CA ALA A 366 1.96 14.50 -6.28
C ALA A 366 1.87 15.10 -4.87
N ARG A 367 1.74 14.27 -3.84
CA ARG A 367 1.72 14.72 -2.44
C ARG A 367 3.09 15.13 -1.93
N ARG A 368 4.13 14.39 -2.28
CA ARG A 368 5.51 14.77 -1.97
C ARG A 368 5.83 16.15 -2.55
N LEU A 369 5.43 16.41 -3.80
CA LEU A 369 5.54 17.73 -4.45
C LEU A 369 4.72 18.82 -3.76
N ALA A 370 3.56 18.47 -3.20
CA ALA A 370 2.73 19.37 -2.38
C ALA A 370 3.29 19.60 -0.96
N GLY A 371 4.52 19.17 -0.65
CA GLY A 371 5.17 19.39 0.64
C GLY A 371 4.69 18.46 1.76
N TRP A 372 3.95 17.39 1.43
CA TRP A 372 3.56 16.40 2.42
C TRP A 372 4.76 15.53 2.77
N ASP A 373 5.08 15.42 4.06
CA ASP A 373 6.12 14.52 4.52
C ASP A 373 5.61 13.07 4.46
N VAL A 374 5.99 12.39 3.39
CA VAL A 374 5.69 10.97 3.14
C VAL A 374 6.59 10.03 3.95
N SER A 375 7.54 10.54 4.76
CA SER A 375 8.42 9.69 5.56
C SER A 375 7.68 8.94 6.67
N ALA A 376 8.17 7.75 7.00
CA ALA A 376 7.60 6.90 8.06
C ALA A 376 7.53 7.58 9.45
N GLY A 377 8.30 8.65 9.68
CA GLY A 377 8.32 9.40 10.93
C GLY A 377 7.25 10.49 11.05
N ALA A 378 6.92 11.17 9.95
CA ALA A 378 6.02 12.33 10.00
C ALA A 378 4.53 11.97 10.13
N LEU A 379 4.13 10.80 9.63
CA LEU A 379 2.79 10.24 9.83
C LEU A 379 2.48 9.92 11.31
N LYS A 380 3.51 9.77 12.17
CA LYS A 380 3.35 9.54 13.61
C LYS A 380 3.24 10.83 14.43
N GLN A 381 3.88 11.92 14.00
CA GLN A 381 4.11 13.09 14.87
C GLN A 381 2.99 14.14 14.88
N ARG A 382 2.11 14.18 13.86
CA ARG A 382 1.16 15.30 13.75
C ARG A 382 -0.24 15.05 14.28
N GLY A 383 -0.59 13.84 14.74
CA GLY A 383 -1.99 13.50 15.06
C GLY A 383 -2.95 13.56 13.85
N ASP A 384 -2.48 14.11 12.73
CA ASP A 384 -3.12 14.12 11.43
C ASP A 384 -3.17 12.68 10.92
N PRO A 385 -4.36 12.11 10.65
CA PRO A 385 -4.47 10.88 9.91
C PRO A 385 -4.00 11.22 8.50
N GLY A 386 -2.69 11.10 8.26
CA GLY A 386 -2.15 11.15 6.91
C GLY A 386 -2.99 10.28 5.99
N PRO A 387 -3.04 10.61 4.70
CA PRO A 387 -4.21 10.43 3.86
C PRO A 387 -4.90 9.07 4.08
N ARG A 388 -6.17 9.11 4.51
CA ARG A 388 -7.03 7.92 4.77
C ARG A 388 -7.07 6.92 3.60
N CYS A 389 -6.64 7.32 2.41
CA CYS A 389 -6.65 6.56 1.16
C CYS A 389 -5.45 5.61 0.95
N TRP A 390 -4.42 5.60 1.81
CA TRP A 390 -3.23 4.74 1.59
C TRP A 390 -2.75 4.00 2.85
N ASN A 391 -3.61 3.92 3.86
CA ASN A 391 -3.21 3.40 5.16
C ASN A 391 -3.38 1.87 5.21
N ARG A 392 -2.27 1.13 5.32
CA ARG A 392 -2.17 -0.28 5.77
C ARG A 392 -3.21 -1.23 5.16
N GLN A 393 -3.30 -1.24 3.85
CA GLN A 393 -4.29 -1.99 3.09
C GLN A 393 -3.66 -2.86 2.00
N GLU A 394 -2.35 -3.02 2.01
CA GLU A 394 -1.60 -3.75 0.98
C GLU A 394 -2.09 -5.19 0.83
N ASP A 395 -2.34 -5.84 1.96
CA ASP A 395 -2.88 -7.20 2.11
C ASP A 395 -4.24 -7.34 1.41
N MET A 396 -5.14 -6.40 1.72
CA MET A 396 -6.48 -6.38 1.13
C MET A 396 -6.43 -6.04 -0.36
N VAL A 397 -5.54 -5.13 -0.78
CA VAL A 397 -5.36 -4.80 -2.19
C VAL A 397 -4.87 -6.02 -2.98
N LEU A 398 -3.96 -6.82 -2.43
CA LEU A 398 -3.53 -8.07 -3.06
C LEU A 398 -4.71 -9.05 -3.18
N GLY A 399 -5.44 -9.27 -2.09
CA GLY A 399 -6.65 -10.09 -2.08
C GLY A 399 -7.70 -9.65 -3.10
N PHE A 400 -7.91 -8.34 -3.25
CA PHE A 400 -8.82 -7.78 -4.26
C PHE A 400 -8.46 -8.21 -5.67
N TRP A 401 -7.18 -8.08 -6.05
CA TRP A 401 -6.72 -8.41 -7.40
C TRP A 401 -6.83 -9.90 -7.71
N LEU A 402 -6.56 -10.74 -6.72
CA LEU A 402 -6.70 -12.20 -6.85
C LEU A 402 -8.16 -12.64 -6.90
N ALA A 403 -9.02 -12.10 -6.04
CA ALA A 403 -10.46 -12.38 -6.07
C ALA A 403 -11.11 -11.88 -7.36
N ARG A 404 -10.68 -10.73 -7.89
CA ARG A 404 -11.13 -10.24 -9.21
C ARG A 404 -10.69 -11.17 -10.34
N ALA A 405 -9.47 -11.69 -10.29
CA ALA A 405 -8.96 -12.65 -11.27
C ALA A 405 -9.77 -13.95 -11.26
N GLU A 406 -10.05 -14.46 -10.06
CA GLU A 406 -10.87 -15.65 -9.86
C GLU A 406 -12.31 -15.47 -10.38
N ARG A 407 -12.98 -14.35 -10.05
CA ARG A 407 -14.33 -14.07 -10.55
C ARG A 407 -14.41 -13.93 -12.07
N ARG A 408 -13.29 -13.65 -12.73
CA ARG A 408 -13.18 -13.62 -14.20
C ARG A 408 -12.82 -14.97 -14.80
N GLY A 409 -12.66 -16.01 -13.98
CA GLY A 409 -12.30 -17.35 -14.43
C GLY A 409 -10.84 -17.50 -14.86
N LEU A 410 -9.95 -16.57 -14.50
CA LEU A 410 -8.52 -16.68 -14.84
C LEU A 410 -7.84 -17.79 -14.05
N PHE A 411 -8.21 -17.94 -12.78
CA PHE A 411 -7.70 -18.96 -11.88
C PHE A 411 -8.83 -19.49 -11.00
N ARG A 412 -8.65 -20.70 -10.49
CA ARG A 412 -9.41 -21.21 -9.35
C ARG A 412 -8.50 -21.14 -8.13
N VAL A 413 -8.67 -20.11 -7.31
CA VAL A 413 -7.76 -19.84 -6.19
C VAL A 413 -8.16 -20.72 -5.01
N ALA A 414 -7.19 -21.47 -4.48
CA ALA A 414 -7.34 -22.20 -3.23
C ALA A 414 -7.03 -21.27 -2.06
N TRP A 415 -8.07 -20.70 -1.46
CA TRP A 415 -7.98 -19.84 -0.29
C TRP A 415 -7.87 -20.67 1.00
N VAL A 416 -6.65 -20.82 1.52
CA VAL A 416 -6.37 -21.63 2.71
C VAL A 416 -6.17 -20.74 3.94
N LYS A 417 -7.14 -20.78 4.86
CA LYS A 417 -7.12 -20.01 6.12
C LYS A 417 -6.34 -20.73 7.22
N ILE A 418 -5.58 -19.99 8.01
CA ILE A 418 -4.86 -20.50 9.19
C ILE A 418 -5.31 -19.87 10.51
N ASN A 419 -6.48 -19.24 10.54
CA ASN A 419 -6.92 -18.41 11.66
C ASN A 419 -6.88 -19.14 13.02
N ASP A 420 -7.26 -20.42 13.05
CA ASP A 420 -7.24 -21.24 14.28
C ASP A 420 -5.83 -21.63 14.75
N ARG A 421 -4.86 -21.53 13.85
CA ARG A 421 -3.42 -21.80 14.06
C ARG A 421 -2.61 -20.51 14.01
N SER A 422 -3.26 -19.38 14.27
CA SER A 422 -2.63 -18.07 14.40
C SER A 422 -3.03 -17.38 15.68
N ALA A 423 -2.17 -16.49 16.17
CA ALA A 423 -2.42 -15.72 17.38
C ALA A 423 -1.96 -14.26 17.25
N ASN A 424 -2.46 -13.40 18.13
CA ASN A 424 -2.04 -12.04 18.39
C ASN A 424 -1.57 -11.96 19.84
N MET A 425 -0.34 -11.51 20.09
CA MET A 425 0.18 -11.27 21.45
C MET A 425 -0.18 -12.39 22.46
N GLY A 426 0.03 -13.66 22.08
CA GLY A 426 -0.69 -14.85 22.57
C GLY A 426 -0.72 -15.19 24.07
N CYS A 427 -0.87 -14.24 25.00
CA CYS A 427 -0.88 -14.49 26.43
C CYS A 427 -1.88 -13.61 27.20
N LEU A 428 -2.89 -13.07 26.52
CA LEU A 428 -3.90 -12.20 27.15
C LEU A 428 -5.24 -12.89 27.39
N SER A 429 -5.48 -14.01 26.74
CA SER A 429 -6.73 -14.75 26.88
C SER A 429 -6.49 -16.25 26.90
N THR A 430 -7.49 -17.00 27.32
CA THR A 430 -7.55 -18.45 27.13
C THR A 430 -8.28 -18.82 25.84
N LYS A 431 -8.87 -17.84 25.12
CA LYS A 431 -9.65 -18.05 23.90
C LYS A 431 -9.32 -17.00 22.83
N GLY A 432 -9.69 -17.32 21.59
CA GLY A 432 -9.52 -16.42 20.44
C GLY A 432 -8.06 -16.18 20.09
N MET A 433 -7.79 -15.11 19.34
CA MET A 433 -6.45 -14.83 18.83
C MET A 433 -5.43 -14.53 19.94
N TYR A 434 -5.85 -14.14 21.14
CA TYR A 434 -4.93 -13.81 22.24
C TYR A 434 -4.55 -14.99 23.12
N GLN A 435 -4.93 -16.20 22.71
CA GLN A 435 -4.63 -17.44 23.43
C GLN A 435 -3.15 -17.78 23.42
N ARG A 436 -2.74 -18.55 24.45
CA ARG A 436 -1.43 -19.22 24.51
C ARG A 436 -1.10 -19.88 23.17
N PRO A 437 0.08 -19.61 22.57
CA PRO A 437 0.47 -20.28 21.35
C PRO A 437 0.53 -21.78 21.59
N ARG A 438 -0.17 -22.53 20.75
CA ARG A 438 -0.18 -23.98 20.73
C ARG A 438 1.03 -24.48 19.95
N GLN A 439 1.37 -25.75 20.14
CA GLN A 439 2.49 -26.38 19.41
C GLN A 439 2.26 -26.44 17.88
N ASP A 440 1.00 -26.43 17.44
CA ASP A 440 0.63 -26.43 16.02
C ASP A 440 0.50 -25.02 15.42
N VAL A 441 0.82 -23.95 16.17
CA VAL A 441 0.75 -22.58 15.68
C VAL A 441 1.64 -22.39 14.45
N ILE A 442 1.17 -21.61 13.49
CA ILE A 442 1.92 -21.23 12.29
C ILE A 442 2.46 -19.82 12.44
N SER A 443 1.66 -18.86 12.93
CA SER A 443 2.15 -17.49 13.06
C SER A 443 1.53 -16.73 14.24
N VAL A 444 2.31 -15.83 14.85
CA VAL A 444 1.90 -14.98 15.98
C VAL A 444 2.25 -13.52 15.69
N HIS A 445 1.26 -12.61 15.70
CA HIS A 445 1.44 -11.19 15.37
C HIS A 445 1.75 -10.32 16.59
N ASN A 446 2.16 -9.08 16.28
CA ASN A 446 2.31 -7.96 17.21
C ASN A 446 3.39 -8.17 18.27
N LEU A 447 4.51 -8.76 17.87
CA LEU A 447 5.72 -8.92 18.68
C LEU A 447 6.69 -7.77 18.33
N LYS A 448 6.47 -6.59 18.92
CA LYS A 448 7.19 -5.37 18.52
C LYS A 448 8.63 -5.34 19.00
N VAL A 449 9.01 -6.24 19.91
CA VAL A 449 10.32 -6.33 20.53
C VAL A 449 10.96 -7.70 20.35
N ARG A 450 12.29 -7.73 20.39
CA ARG A 450 13.10 -8.95 20.30
C ARG A 450 12.73 -10.00 21.36
N GLY A 451 12.49 -9.59 22.60
CA GLY A 451 12.22 -10.51 23.71
C GLY A 451 11.02 -11.42 23.45
N GLY A 452 9.95 -10.89 22.84
CA GLY A 452 8.77 -11.68 22.48
C GLY A 452 9.06 -12.73 21.42
N LEU A 453 9.87 -12.41 20.41
CA LEU A 453 10.29 -13.35 19.37
C LEU A 453 11.18 -14.46 19.95
N ASP A 454 12.18 -14.10 20.77
CA ASP A 454 13.09 -15.06 21.41
C ASP A 454 12.33 -15.98 22.39
N TYR A 455 11.39 -15.44 23.17
CA TYR A 455 10.53 -16.22 24.07
C TYR A 455 9.70 -17.27 23.32
N LEU A 456 9.04 -16.87 22.23
CA LEU A 456 8.24 -17.80 21.43
C LEU A 456 9.10 -18.87 20.76
N TYR A 457 10.32 -18.53 20.34
CA TYR A 457 11.24 -19.52 19.81
C TYR A 457 11.61 -20.54 20.88
N GLY A 458 12.02 -20.11 22.07
CA GLY A 458 12.31 -21.04 23.17
C GLY A 458 11.12 -21.95 23.51
N LEU A 459 9.90 -21.40 23.51
CA LEU A 459 8.69 -22.17 23.77
C LEU A 459 8.38 -23.22 22.69
N LEU A 460 8.50 -22.86 21.41
CA LEU A 460 8.04 -23.67 20.28
C LEU A 460 9.14 -24.52 19.64
N HIS A 461 10.39 -24.09 19.74
CA HIS A 461 11.56 -24.82 19.22
C HIS A 461 12.26 -25.59 20.34
N ASP A 462 12.66 -24.92 21.42
CA ASP A 462 13.48 -25.54 22.48
C ASP A 462 12.65 -26.31 23.53
N GLY A 463 11.31 -26.28 23.41
CA GLY A 463 10.41 -26.95 24.36
C GLY A 463 10.43 -26.34 25.77
N VAL A 464 10.88 -25.09 25.90
CA VAL A 464 10.91 -24.39 27.19
C VAL A 464 9.48 -24.31 27.75
N ALA A 465 9.33 -24.66 29.03
CA ALA A 465 8.03 -24.61 29.68
C ALA A 465 7.46 -23.18 29.63
N HIS A 466 6.18 -23.09 29.28
CA HIS A 466 5.49 -21.80 29.27
C HIS A 466 5.47 -21.18 30.67
N SER A 467 5.99 -19.96 30.77
CA SER A 467 5.80 -19.08 31.92
C SER A 467 4.86 -17.95 31.54
N GLY A 468 3.74 -17.82 32.27
CA GLY A 468 2.78 -16.74 32.09
C GLY A 468 3.39 -15.36 32.39
N GLU A 469 4.30 -15.29 33.38
CA GLU A 469 5.06 -14.08 33.71
C GLU A 469 5.97 -13.67 32.55
N ASN A 470 6.80 -14.59 32.04
CA ASN A 470 7.69 -14.30 30.93
C ASN A 470 6.93 -13.98 29.66
N CYS A 471 5.82 -14.68 29.39
CA CYS A 471 5.00 -14.34 28.24
C CYS A 471 4.42 -12.94 28.37
N THR A 472 3.81 -12.61 29.52
CA THR A 472 3.27 -11.27 29.74
C THR A 472 4.40 -10.23 29.66
N ARG A 473 5.57 -10.48 30.24
CA ARG A 473 6.72 -9.57 30.19
C ARG A 473 7.21 -9.30 28.77
N TRP A 474 7.53 -10.36 28.02
CA TRP A 474 8.25 -10.27 26.77
C TRP A 474 7.34 -10.13 25.54
N VAL A 475 6.10 -10.65 25.62
CA VAL A 475 5.09 -10.57 24.55
C VAL A 475 4.13 -9.41 24.77
N TYR A 476 3.96 -8.90 26.00
CA TYR A 476 2.98 -7.84 26.30
C TYR A 476 3.58 -6.56 26.94
N TYR A 477 4.35 -6.63 28.03
CA TYR A 477 4.89 -5.44 28.70
C TYR A 477 5.99 -4.73 27.92
N ASP A 478 6.88 -5.46 27.26
CA ASP A 478 7.92 -4.83 26.43
C ASP A 478 7.32 -4.18 25.16
N ASN A 479 6.13 -4.63 24.71
CA ASN A 479 5.34 -3.90 23.72
C ASN A 479 4.78 -2.57 24.28
N CYS A 480 4.68 -2.42 25.60
CA CYS A 480 4.16 -1.24 26.30
C CYS A 480 5.24 -0.30 26.85
N ARG A 481 6.54 -0.69 26.82
CA ARG A 481 7.66 0.11 27.34
C ARG A 481 8.06 1.31 26.47
N ASP A 482 7.54 1.40 25.25
CA ASP A 482 7.60 2.61 24.43
C ASP A 482 6.51 3.60 24.88
N LEU A 483 6.58 4.04 26.15
CA LEU A 483 5.57 4.87 26.82
C LEU A 483 5.35 6.24 26.15
N GLU A 484 6.33 6.73 25.38
CA GLU A 484 6.18 7.96 24.58
C GLU A 484 5.27 7.76 23.35
N ASN A 485 4.99 6.51 22.94
CA ASN A 485 4.23 6.18 21.73
C ASN A 485 3.00 5.27 21.96
N ALA A 486 2.67 4.93 23.21
CA ALA A 486 1.56 4.03 23.53
C ALA A 486 0.19 4.71 23.35
N ARG A 487 -0.78 3.99 22.76
CA ARG A 487 -2.18 4.49 22.61
C ARG A 487 -2.88 4.60 23.98
N PRO A 488 -3.80 5.57 24.18
CA PRO A 488 -4.47 5.80 25.48
C PRO A 488 -5.15 4.58 26.10
N MET A 489 -5.67 3.67 25.27
CA MET A 489 -6.36 2.45 25.71
C MET A 489 -5.43 1.43 26.39
N VAL A 490 -4.14 1.42 26.03
CA VAL A 490 -3.11 0.52 26.61
C VAL A 490 -2.62 1.08 27.96
N LEU A 491 -2.57 2.41 28.08
CA LEU A 491 -2.18 3.11 29.31
C LEU A 491 -3.18 2.89 30.47
N ASN A 492 -4.48 2.98 30.20
CA ASN A 492 -5.52 2.82 31.23
C ASN A 492 -5.56 1.40 31.82
N TRP A 493 -5.31 0.37 31.02
CA TRP A 493 -5.36 -1.02 31.51
C TRP A 493 -4.06 -1.43 32.23
N CYS A 494 -2.90 -0.96 31.77
CA CYS A 494 -1.62 -1.18 32.46
C CYS A 494 -1.57 -0.54 33.86
N GLN A 495 -2.30 0.55 34.08
CA GLN A 495 -2.44 1.14 35.41
C GLN A 495 -3.37 0.32 36.33
N GLN A 496 -4.27 -0.47 35.77
CA GLN A 496 -5.28 -1.23 36.53
C GLN A 496 -4.81 -2.64 36.94
N ASN A 497 -3.92 -3.29 36.18
CA ASN A 497 -3.70 -4.75 36.30
C ASN A 497 -2.27 -5.18 36.66
N CYS A 498 -1.33 -4.24 36.79
CA CYS A 498 0.10 -4.56 36.92
C CYS A 498 0.64 -4.42 38.36
N GLY A 499 -0.24 -4.32 39.35
CA GLY A 499 0.13 -4.34 40.77
C GLY A 499 0.29 -5.77 41.28
N GLY A 500 1.51 -6.32 41.28
CA GLY A 500 1.76 -7.62 41.91
C GLY A 500 3.18 -8.16 41.74
N GLY A 501 4.03 -7.93 42.74
CA GLY A 501 5.32 -8.60 42.91
C GLY A 501 5.95 -8.14 44.23
N SER A 502 6.25 -9.07 45.13
CA SER A 502 6.69 -8.81 46.51
C SER A 502 8.05 -8.10 46.57
N ILE A 503 8.07 -6.96 47.23
CA ILE A 503 9.23 -6.10 47.47
C ILE A 503 9.67 -6.32 48.94
N ASP A 504 10.96 -6.57 49.16
CA ASP A 504 11.58 -6.69 50.51
C ASP A 504 11.37 -5.38 51.32
N LEU A 505 11.19 -5.48 52.64
CA LEU A 505 11.03 -4.37 53.59
C LEU A 505 11.96 -3.15 53.36
N LYS A 506 13.21 -3.35 52.91
CA LYS A 506 14.12 -2.26 52.54
C LYS A 506 13.68 -1.51 51.29
N GLU A 507 13.30 -2.25 50.26
CA GLU A 507 12.75 -1.69 49.04
C GLU A 507 11.32 -1.14 49.25
N LEU A 508 10.55 -1.68 50.21
CA LEU A 508 9.23 -1.18 50.61
C LEU A 508 9.35 0.17 51.31
N SER A 509 10.35 0.37 52.16
CA SER A 509 10.61 1.65 52.83
C SER A 509 11.06 2.74 51.84
N ALA A 510 11.93 2.38 50.88
CA ALA A 510 12.32 3.27 49.80
C ALA A 510 11.15 3.59 48.84
N CYS A 511 10.33 2.58 48.51
CA CYS A 511 9.12 2.75 47.72
C CYS A 511 8.05 3.56 48.45
N LEU A 512 7.86 3.37 49.76
CA LEU A 512 6.90 4.12 50.56
C LEU A 512 7.32 5.58 50.68
N SER A 513 8.61 5.85 50.92
CA SER A 513 9.15 7.21 50.93
C SER A 513 9.01 7.89 49.57
N SER A 514 9.33 7.17 48.48
CA SER A 514 9.13 7.66 47.11
C SER A 514 7.65 7.85 46.75
N ALA A 515 6.77 6.95 47.22
CA ALA A 515 5.33 7.02 47.01
C ALA A 515 4.70 8.16 47.81
N GLN A 516 5.17 8.45 49.02
CA GLN A 516 4.75 9.60 49.83
C GLN A 516 5.21 10.90 49.19
N GLN A 517 6.44 10.97 48.68
CA GLN A 517 6.93 12.12 47.91
C GLN A 517 6.12 12.33 46.61
N LYS A 518 5.83 11.26 45.88
CA LYS A 518 4.97 11.30 44.68
C LYS A 518 3.52 11.62 45.01
N ALA A 519 3.00 11.17 46.14
CA ALA A 519 1.65 11.49 46.60
C ALA A 519 1.55 12.97 47.00
N GLN A 520 2.58 13.52 47.64
CA GLN A 520 2.67 14.95 47.95
C GLN A 520 2.81 15.79 46.67
N GLN A 521 3.61 15.34 45.71
CA GLN A 521 3.68 15.95 44.38
C GLN A 521 2.35 15.86 43.61
N LYS A 522 1.61 14.76 43.73
CA LYS A 522 0.27 14.59 43.14
C LYS A 522 -0.81 15.42 43.82
N ARG A 523 -0.75 15.60 45.15
CA ARG A 523 -1.63 16.53 45.87
C ARG A 523 -1.41 17.98 45.45
N ASN A 524 -0.20 18.30 45.02
CA ASN A 524 0.18 19.60 44.48
C ASN A 524 0.03 19.68 42.94
N ALA A 525 -0.31 18.58 42.26
CA ALA A 525 -0.50 18.54 40.82
C ALA A 525 -1.93 18.97 40.45
N PRO A 526 -2.13 19.69 39.34
CA PRO A 526 -3.43 20.20 38.95
C PRO A 526 -4.44 19.06 38.71
N ASP A 527 -5.61 19.19 39.34
CA ASP A 527 -6.70 18.21 39.29
C ASP A 527 -7.14 17.95 37.84
N PRO A 528 -7.00 16.71 37.32
CA PRO A 528 -7.43 16.35 35.98
C PRO A 528 -8.91 16.64 35.70
N SER A 529 -9.74 16.60 36.74
CA SER A 529 -11.18 16.91 36.66
C SER A 529 -11.40 18.40 36.41
N ARG A 530 -10.57 19.25 37.04
CA ARG A 530 -10.55 20.69 36.82
C ARG A 530 -10.03 21.04 35.42
N ILE A 531 -8.96 20.38 34.96
CA ILE A 531 -8.44 20.53 33.59
C ILE A 531 -9.49 20.11 32.56
N LYS A 532 -10.21 19.00 32.79
CA LYS A 532 -11.30 18.55 31.92
C LYS A 532 -12.47 19.54 31.92
N ALA A 533 -12.84 20.09 33.08
CA ALA A 533 -13.88 21.11 33.18
C ALA A 533 -13.48 22.43 32.47
N GLU A 534 -12.22 22.85 32.59
CA GLU A 534 -11.68 24.02 31.89
C GLU A 534 -11.64 23.79 30.37
N ALA A 535 -11.27 22.59 29.91
CA ALA A 535 -11.32 22.23 28.49
C ALA A 535 -12.76 22.21 27.94
N ILE A 536 -13.73 21.71 28.70
CA ILE A 536 -15.15 21.73 28.32
C ILE A 536 -15.66 23.18 28.24
N ARG A 537 -15.31 24.04 29.20
CA ARG A 537 -15.69 25.47 29.18
C ARG A 537 -15.07 26.21 27.99
N ALA A 538 -13.80 25.93 27.68
CA ALA A 538 -13.15 26.50 26.51
C ALA A 538 -13.85 26.08 25.20
N LYS A 539 -14.28 24.81 25.11
CA LYS A 539 -15.04 24.32 23.95
C LYS A 539 -16.47 24.86 23.86
N ALA A 540 -17.12 25.12 24.99
CA ALA A 540 -18.39 25.82 25.03
C ALA A 540 -18.25 27.26 24.52
N ALA A 541 -17.21 27.98 24.93
CA ALA A 541 -16.92 29.33 24.45
C ALA A 541 -16.63 29.37 22.93
N GLU A 542 -15.88 28.39 22.39
CA GLU A 542 -15.68 28.25 20.94
C GLU A 542 -17.00 27.98 20.19
N ALA A 543 -17.94 27.27 20.80
CA ALA A 543 -19.26 27.00 20.22
C ALA A 543 -20.15 28.25 20.21
N GLU A 544 -20.11 29.04 21.28
CA GLU A 544 -20.78 30.35 21.36
C GLU A 544 -20.21 31.33 20.33
N GLU A 545 -18.89 31.37 20.15
CA GLU A 545 -18.26 32.20 19.10
C GLU A 545 -18.69 31.74 17.69
N ALA A 546 -18.74 30.43 17.44
CA ALA A 546 -19.17 29.89 16.16
C ALA A 546 -20.63 30.26 15.85
N ALA A 547 -21.52 30.20 16.85
CA ALA A 547 -22.91 30.61 16.71
C ALA A 547 -23.04 32.11 16.44
N ALA A 548 -22.38 32.96 17.22
CA ALA A 548 -22.40 34.41 17.03
C ALA A 548 -21.86 34.83 15.64
N LEU A 549 -20.82 34.17 15.15
CA LEU A 549 -20.30 34.39 13.80
C LEU A 549 -21.25 33.88 12.72
N ALA A 550 -21.98 32.79 12.95
CA ALA A 550 -22.97 32.28 12.01
C ALA A 550 -24.17 33.23 11.87
N ASP A 551 -24.63 33.81 12.98
CA ASP A 551 -25.68 34.83 13.00
C ASP A 551 -25.20 36.11 12.31
N ARG A 552 -23.98 36.57 12.61
CA ARG A 552 -23.39 37.73 11.94
C ARG A 552 -23.24 37.51 10.43
N ALA A 553 -22.87 36.32 9.99
CA ALA A 553 -22.79 36.00 8.57
C ALA A 553 -24.17 36.03 7.91
N ALA A 554 -25.23 35.58 8.58
CA ALA A 554 -26.59 35.65 8.04
C ALA A 554 -27.05 37.11 7.84
N VAL A 555 -26.79 37.98 8.83
CA VAL A 555 -27.07 39.42 8.70
C VAL A 555 -26.28 40.05 7.55
N LEU A 556 -25.00 39.71 7.39
CA LEU A 556 -24.17 40.24 6.29
C LEU A 556 -24.63 39.75 4.91
N GLU A 557 -25.13 38.51 4.82
CA GLU A 557 -25.70 37.95 3.60
C GLU A 557 -27.03 38.64 3.23
N GLU A 558 -27.89 38.91 4.22
CA GLU A 558 -29.13 39.69 4.02
C GLU A 558 -28.84 41.14 3.61
N GLU A 559 -27.90 41.82 4.29
CA GLU A 559 -27.45 43.17 3.92
C GLU A 559 -26.88 43.21 2.49
N LEU A 560 -26.18 42.15 2.07
CA LEU A 560 -25.67 42.01 0.70
C LEU A 560 -26.81 41.81 -0.31
N GLU A 561 -27.81 41.00 0.01
CA GLU A 561 -28.99 40.80 -0.85
C GLU A 561 -29.77 42.10 -1.04
N VAL A 562 -30.00 42.86 0.02
CA VAL A 562 -30.64 44.19 -0.03
C VAL A 562 -29.80 45.15 -0.86
N MET A 563 -28.47 45.18 -0.66
CA MET A 563 -27.56 46.02 -1.44
C MET A 563 -27.59 45.67 -2.93
N VAL A 564 -27.57 44.38 -3.28
CA VAL A 564 -27.65 43.92 -4.67
C VAL A 564 -29.01 44.28 -5.29
N ALA A 565 -30.09 44.15 -4.52
CA ALA A 565 -31.43 44.55 -4.97
C ALA A 565 -31.53 46.06 -5.24
N ASP A 566 -31.02 46.91 -4.34
CA ASP A 566 -30.96 48.37 -4.53
C ASP A 566 -30.12 48.75 -5.75
N MET A 567 -28.94 48.13 -5.90
CA MET A 567 -28.08 48.32 -7.08
C MET A 567 -28.78 47.92 -8.39
N ASN A 568 -29.59 46.87 -8.38
CA ASN A 568 -30.33 46.42 -9.56
C ASN A 568 -31.53 47.32 -9.87
N GLN A 569 -32.14 47.97 -8.87
CA GLN A 569 -33.23 48.93 -9.10
C GLN A 569 -32.70 50.25 -9.68
N ARG A 570 -31.48 50.64 -9.31
CA ARG A 570 -30.85 51.89 -9.75
C ARG A 570 -30.23 51.83 -11.15
N ALA A 571 -30.92 52.43 -12.11
CA ALA A 571 -30.50 52.49 -13.51
C ALA A 571 -29.14 53.17 -13.71
N ASP A 572 -28.85 54.23 -12.94
CA ASP A 572 -27.58 54.95 -12.97
C ASP A 572 -26.38 54.05 -12.59
N LEU A 573 -26.53 53.22 -11.56
CA LEU A 573 -25.50 52.26 -11.15
C LEU A 573 -25.32 51.13 -12.19
N ARG A 574 -26.42 50.61 -12.74
CA ARG A 574 -26.39 49.59 -13.80
C ARG A 574 -25.68 50.08 -15.05
N PHE A 575 -25.98 51.29 -15.51
CA PHE A 575 -25.34 51.86 -16.69
C PHE A 575 -23.90 52.26 -16.41
N GLY A 576 -23.59 52.79 -15.23
CA GLY A 576 -22.21 53.04 -14.80
C GLY A 576 -21.31 51.79 -14.89
N ALA A 577 -21.78 50.68 -14.34
CA ALA A 577 -21.08 49.39 -14.41
C ALA A 577 -20.95 48.86 -15.84
N LEU A 578 -21.99 49.01 -16.67
CA LEU A 578 -21.95 48.64 -18.09
C LEU A 578 -20.89 49.43 -18.88
N LEU A 579 -20.85 50.75 -18.69
CA LEU A 579 -19.89 51.63 -19.37
C LEU A 579 -18.44 51.25 -19.04
N GLN A 580 -18.17 50.88 -17.78
CA GLN A 580 -16.86 50.38 -17.34
C GLN A 580 -16.52 49.01 -17.92
N ALA A 581 -17.45 48.05 -17.82
CA ALA A 581 -17.25 46.71 -18.36
C ALA A 581 -16.96 46.72 -19.86
N ARG A 582 -17.50 47.73 -20.58
CA ARG A 582 -17.30 47.95 -22.02
C ARG A 582 -16.15 48.90 -22.35
N GLY A 583 -15.41 49.40 -21.37
CA GLY A 583 -14.23 50.24 -21.57
C GLY A 583 -14.53 51.60 -22.23
N VAL A 584 -15.74 52.13 -22.04
CA VAL A 584 -16.16 53.41 -22.63
C VAL A 584 -15.39 54.56 -21.99
N LYS A 585 -14.71 55.38 -22.79
CA LYS A 585 -14.01 56.57 -22.28
C LYS A 585 -14.94 57.78 -22.32
N ALA A 586 -15.05 58.53 -21.23
CA ALA A 586 -15.93 59.72 -21.16
C ALA A 586 -15.65 60.74 -22.28
N ALA A 587 -14.38 61.02 -22.57
CA ALA A 587 -13.98 61.90 -23.68
C ALA A 587 -14.38 61.36 -25.05
N GLN A 588 -14.45 60.04 -25.21
CA GLN A 588 -14.88 59.40 -26.45
C GLN A 588 -16.39 59.55 -26.64
N VAL A 589 -17.20 59.54 -25.58
CA VAL A 589 -18.65 59.74 -25.68
C VAL A 589 -18.97 61.12 -26.27
N VAL A 590 -18.36 62.17 -25.73
CA VAL A 590 -18.54 63.56 -26.19
C VAL A 590 -18.20 63.72 -27.67
N VAL A 591 -17.11 63.11 -28.13
CA VAL A 591 -16.64 63.27 -29.53
C VAL A 591 -17.38 62.34 -30.49
N THR A 592 -17.77 61.16 -30.04
CA THR A 592 -18.12 60.06 -30.95
C THR A 592 -19.53 59.56 -30.81
N TRP A 593 -20.36 59.98 -29.86
CA TRP A 593 -21.72 59.43 -29.72
C TRP A 593 -22.80 60.34 -30.33
N GLY A 594 -22.62 61.65 -30.31
CA GLY A 594 -23.53 62.59 -30.99
C GLY A 594 -23.63 62.35 -32.49
N SER A 595 -24.85 62.45 -33.03
CA SER A 595 -25.14 62.37 -34.47
C SER A 595 -25.64 63.70 -35.06
N SER A 596 -25.83 64.72 -34.22
CA SER A 596 -26.37 66.04 -34.58
C SER A 596 -25.48 66.77 -35.59
N ARG A 597 -26.13 67.30 -36.63
CA ARG A 597 -25.59 68.27 -37.60
C ARG A 597 -26.46 69.53 -37.52
N GLY A 598 -25.86 70.71 -37.64
CA GLY A 598 -26.60 71.99 -37.51
C GLY A 598 -26.36 72.67 -36.15
N GLU A 599 -27.37 73.37 -35.61
CA GLU A 599 -27.25 74.20 -34.39
C GLU A 599 -26.79 73.43 -33.14
N HIS A 600 -27.03 72.12 -33.07
CA HIS A 600 -26.65 71.23 -31.96
C HIS A 600 -25.39 70.37 -32.23
N ALA A 601 -24.53 70.79 -33.17
CA ALA A 601 -23.34 70.02 -33.53
C ALA A 601 -22.32 69.97 -32.38
N GLY A 602 -22.02 68.76 -31.91
CA GLY A 602 -21.11 68.53 -30.77
C GLY A 602 -21.82 68.23 -29.45
N GLU A 603 -23.16 68.27 -29.44
CA GLU A 603 -23.99 67.87 -28.31
C GLU A 603 -24.41 66.40 -28.41
N LEU A 604 -24.67 65.76 -27.27
CA LEU A 604 -25.18 64.40 -27.20
C LEU A 604 -26.70 64.43 -27.04
N SER A 605 -27.45 63.96 -28.04
CA SER A 605 -28.91 63.85 -27.92
C SER A 605 -29.32 62.65 -27.05
N LYS A 606 -30.50 62.76 -26.41
CA LYS A 606 -31.13 61.68 -25.65
C LYS A 606 -31.26 60.38 -26.46
N GLU A 607 -31.68 60.51 -27.72
CA GLU A 607 -31.84 59.39 -28.66
C GLU A 607 -30.50 58.71 -29.00
N ASP A 608 -29.44 59.50 -29.18
CA ASP A 608 -28.09 58.95 -29.44
C ASP A 608 -27.56 58.17 -28.24
N PHE A 609 -27.76 58.71 -27.04
CA PHE A 609 -27.38 58.04 -25.80
C PHE A 609 -28.15 56.74 -25.61
N ARG A 610 -29.47 56.75 -25.79
CA ARG A 610 -30.33 55.56 -25.68
C ARG A 610 -29.88 54.45 -26.63
N ARG A 611 -29.69 54.78 -27.91
CA ARG A 611 -29.23 53.82 -28.92
C ARG A 611 -27.86 53.23 -28.59
N ALA A 612 -26.92 54.06 -28.12
CA ALA A 612 -25.60 53.60 -27.73
C ALA A 612 -25.65 52.64 -26.54
N VAL A 613 -26.43 52.95 -25.49
CA VAL A 613 -26.56 52.11 -24.30
C VAL A 613 -27.23 50.77 -24.62
N ILE A 614 -28.31 50.76 -25.41
CA ILE A 614 -28.97 49.52 -25.86
C ILE A 614 -28.02 48.64 -26.67
N ARG A 615 -27.20 49.23 -27.55
CA ARG A 615 -26.18 48.48 -28.29
C ARG A 615 -25.13 47.88 -27.36
N LEU A 616 -24.66 48.62 -26.36
CA LEU A 616 -23.72 48.12 -25.36
C LEU A 616 -24.30 46.96 -24.53
N LEU A 617 -25.60 47.03 -24.18
CA LEU A 617 -26.32 45.92 -23.53
C LEU A 617 -26.37 44.67 -24.43
N LYS A 618 -26.59 44.86 -25.74
CA LYS A 618 -26.55 43.81 -26.76
C LYS A 618 -25.12 43.36 -27.13
N GLY A 619 -24.09 43.93 -26.50
CA GLY A 619 -22.68 43.61 -26.74
C GLY A 619 -22.08 44.15 -28.03
N LEU A 620 -22.74 45.12 -28.64
CA LEU A 620 -22.35 45.77 -29.89
C LEU A 620 -21.61 47.10 -29.61
N PRO A 621 -20.82 47.61 -30.58
CA PRO A 621 -20.23 48.94 -30.46
C PRO A 621 -21.32 50.03 -30.40
N PRO A 622 -21.08 51.16 -29.71
CA PRO A 622 -22.11 52.18 -29.44
C PRO A 622 -22.62 52.91 -30.70
N LYS A 623 -21.83 52.90 -31.79
CA LYS A 623 -22.27 53.38 -33.12
C LYS A 623 -22.34 52.24 -34.13
N LEU A 624 -23.10 52.49 -35.20
CA LEU A 624 -23.05 51.69 -36.41
C LEU A 624 -21.66 51.80 -37.06
N THR A 625 -21.09 50.66 -37.42
CA THR A 625 -19.85 50.55 -38.17
C THR A 625 -20.02 51.09 -39.60
N LYS A 626 -18.93 51.47 -40.27
CA LYS A 626 -18.98 51.92 -41.67
C LYS A 626 -19.63 50.88 -42.61
N GLN A 627 -19.50 49.58 -42.30
CA GLN A 627 -20.16 48.48 -43.01
C GLN A 627 -21.69 48.47 -42.81
N GLU A 628 -22.17 48.74 -41.59
CA GLU A 628 -23.61 48.84 -41.32
C GLU A 628 -24.22 50.09 -41.97
N LEU A 629 -23.48 51.20 -42.05
CA LEU A 629 -23.92 52.45 -42.69
C LEU A 629 -23.89 52.40 -44.22
N SER A 630 -22.98 51.64 -44.82
CA SER A 630 -22.91 51.42 -46.28
C SER A 630 -23.83 50.29 -46.78
N GLY A 631 -24.36 49.48 -45.86
CA GLY A 631 -25.19 48.32 -46.13
C GLY A 631 -26.69 48.63 -46.20
N GLY A 632 -27.07 49.73 -46.83
CA GLY A 632 -28.45 49.97 -47.24
C GLY A 632 -28.85 49.08 -48.43
N ALA A 633 -28.76 47.75 -48.28
CA ALA A 633 -29.37 46.71 -49.12
C ALA A 633 -28.74 45.32 -48.82
N ILE A 634 -28.89 44.80 -47.60
CA ILE A 634 -28.92 43.33 -47.41
C ILE A 634 -30.06 43.01 -46.45
N ALA A 635 -31.28 43.23 -46.93
CA ALA A 635 -32.40 42.39 -46.55
C ALA A 635 -32.19 41.05 -47.26
N LYS A 636 -31.47 40.13 -46.61
CA LYS A 636 -31.50 38.65 -46.76
C LYS A 636 -30.20 38.06 -46.24
N GLY A 637 -30.28 37.31 -45.15
CA GLY A 637 -29.20 36.43 -44.73
C GLY A 637 -28.77 36.58 -43.27
N MET A 638 -29.72 36.62 -42.35
CA MET A 638 -29.49 36.17 -40.96
C MET A 638 -30.80 35.75 -40.31
N GLU A 639 -31.56 34.90 -41.00
CA GLU A 639 -32.43 33.91 -40.34
C GLU A 639 -31.51 32.85 -39.75
N TYR A 640 -31.12 33.03 -38.49
CA TYR A 640 -30.71 31.91 -37.65
C TYR A 640 -31.93 31.50 -36.83
N GLY A 641 -32.56 30.40 -37.26
CA GLY A 641 -33.29 29.48 -36.38
C GLY A 641 -34.55 30.00 -35.69
N VAL A 642 -35.55 30.45 -36.45
CA VAL A 642 -36.94 30.34 -35.98
C VAL A 642 -37.47 28.98 -36.41
N GLN A 643 -37.20 27.96 -35.60
CA GLN A 643 -38.12 26.84 -35.55
C GLN A 643 -39.47 27.37 -35.06
N HIS A 644 -40.50 27.12 -35.86
CA HIS A 644 -41.90 27.39 -35.55
C HIS A 644 -42.26 26.90 -34.13
N GLY A 645 -42.25 27.83 -33.18
CA GLY A 645 -43.06 27.79 -31.99
C GLY A 645 -43.84 29.09 -31.98
N VAL A 646 -45.18 29.01 -32.00
CA VAL A 646 -46.07 30.15 -31.81
C VAL A 646 -45.70 30.80 -30.47
N GLN A 647 -44.84 31.82 -30.49
CA GLN A 647 -44.68 32.71 -29.35
C GLN A 647 -45.99 33.49 -29.28
N SER A 648 -46.74 33.25 -28.21
CA SER A 648 -48.03 33.90 -27.98
C SER A 648 -47.88 35.43 -28.08
N ALA A 649 -48.92 36.13 -28.53
CA ALA A 649 -48.95 37.59 -28.55
C ALA A 649 -48.54 38.19 -27.19
N GLU A 650 -48.76 37.47 -26.09
CA GLU A 650 -48.27 37.82 -24.75
C GLU A 650 -46.75 37.85 -24.60
N VAL A 651 -46.00 36.96 -25.27
CA VAL A 651 -44.52 36.94 -25.23
C VAL A 651 -43.96 38.12 -26.02
N GLN A 652 -44.53 38.43 -27.19
CA GLN A 652 -44.16 39.61 -27.98
C GLN A 652 -44.53 40.92 -27.26
N MET A 653 -45.72 41.02 -26.68
CA MET A 653 -46.12 42.19 -25.90
C MET A 653 -45.26 42.37 -24.64
N ARG A 654 -44.88 41.29 -23.94
CA ARG A 654 -43.96 41.37 -22.80
C ARG A 654 -42.55 41.79 -23.20
N ALA A 655 -42.05 41.33 -24.35
CA ALA A 655 -40.75 41.76 -24.86
C ALA A 655 -40.75 43.25 -25.25
N GLN A 656 -41.80 43.72 -25.93
CA GLN A 656 -41.97 45.13 -26.27
C GLN A 656 -42.15 46.03 -25.04
N ALA A 657 -42.93 45.59 -24.05
CA ALA A 657 -43.09 46.30 -22.78
C ALA A 657 -41.78 46.35 -21.97
N SER A 658 -40.95 45.30 -22.03
CA SER A 658 -39.63 45.26 -21.40
C SER A 658 -38.61 46.17 -22.09
N GLU A 659 -38.67 46.31 -23.42
CA GLU A 659 -37.79 47.22 -24.17
C GLU A 659 -38.19 48.68 -23.91
N ALA A 660 -39.50 48.99 -23.94
CA ALA A 660 -40.01 50.34 -23.60
C ALA A 660 -39.68 50.77 -22.16
N ALA A 661 -39.77 49.84 -21.18
CA ALA A 661 -39.38 50.11 -19.80
C ALA A 661 -37.88 50.43 -19.67
N LEU A 662 -37.02 49.71 -20.41
CA LEU A 662 -35.59 49.97 -20.45
C LEU A 662 -35.26 51.32 -21.10
N GLU A 663 -35.95 51.67 -22.18
CA GLU A 663 -35.79 52.98 -22.83
C GLU A 663 -36.14 54.12 -21.86
N PHE A 664 -37.23 53.98 -21.11
CA PHE A 664 -37.64 54.93 -20.08
C PHE A 664 -36.61 55.08 -18.95
N GLU A 665 -35.99 53.98 -18.51
CA GLU A 665 -34.91 54.01 -17.52
C GLU A 665 -33.66 54.75 -18.04
N ILE A 666 -33.28 54.51 -19.31
CA ILE A 666 -32.12 55.17 -19.93
C ILE A 666 -32.36 56.67 -20.06
N ASP A 667 -33.55 57.06 -20.49
CA ASP A 667 -33.94 58.46 -20.61
C ASP A 667 -33.99 59.16 -19.26
N GLY A 668 -34.53 58.49 -18.24
CA GLY A 668 -34.56 59.01 -16.88
C GLY A 668 -33.16 59.31 -16.32
N VAL A 669 -32.16 58.47 -16.64
CA VAL A 669 -30.76 58.73 -16.26
C VAL A 669 -30.16 59.89 -17.06
N PHE A 670 -30.48 60.01 -18.34
CA PHE A 670 -30.05 61.14 -19.18
C PHE A 670 -30.61 62.48 -18.64
N ASP A 671 -31.89 62.50 -18.29
CA ASP A 671 -32.61 63.68 -17.79
C ASP A 671 -32.10 64.19 -16.43
N MET A 672 -31.38 63.38 -15.67
CA MET A 672 -30.71 63.84 -14.45
C MET A 672 -29.57 64.83 -14.72
N PHE A 673 -29.03 64.84 -15.94
CA PHE A 673 -27.90 65.67 -16.33
C PHE A 673 -28.26 66.71 -17.40
N ASP A 674 -29.46 66.63 -17.98
CA ASP A 674 -30.04 67.60 -18.92
C ASP A 674 -30.67 68.76 -18.13
N ALA A 675 -29.84 69.75 -17.77
CA ALA A 675 -30.22 70.80 -16.84
C ALA A 675 -31.29 71.75 -17.40
N ASP A 676 -31.29 71.98 -18.71
CA ASP A 676 -32.24 72.85 -19.41
C ASP A 676 -33.45 72.08 -19.98
N ARG A 677 -33.42 70.74 -19.93
CA ARG A 677 -34.43 69.82 -20.46
C ARG A 677 -34.65 70.01 -21.97
N GLY A 678 -33.62 70.44 -22.68
CA GLY A 678 -33.61 70.64 -24.13
C GLY A 678 -33.57 69.34 -24.92
N GLY A 679 -33.27 68.20 -24.26
CA GLY A 679 -33.10 66.89 -24.90
C GLY A 679 -31.68 66.65 -25.43
N TYR A 680 -30.74 67.54 -25.10
CA TYR A 680 -29.34 67.52 -25.52
C TYR A 680 -28.45 67.81 -24.32
N LEU A 681 -27.30 67.13 -24.25
CA LEU A 681 -26.24 67.46 -23.30
C LEU A 681 -25.09 68.11 -24.03
N ASP A 682 -24.61 69.25 -23.55
CA ASP A 682 -23.38 69.84 -24.05
C ASP A 682 -22.16 68.96 -23.71
N ALA A 683 -21.00 69.32 -24.27
CA ALA A 683 -19.77 68.55 -24.06
C ALA A 683 -19.36 68.45 -22.58
N GLY A 684 -19.65 69.46 -21.76
CA GLY A 684 -19.39 69.50 -20.33
C GLY A 684 -20.37 68.64 -19.53
N GLU A 685 -21.66 68.72 -19.85
CA GLU A 685 -22.73 67.93 -19.25
C GLU A 685 -22.58 66.45 -19.56
N ALA A 686 -22.34 66.08 -20.83
CA ALA A 686 -22.12 64.70 -21.24
C ALA A 686 -20.85 64.11 -20.60
N LEU A 687 -19.77 64.89 -20.50
CA LEU A 687 -18.55 64.46 -19.81
C LEU A 687 -18.80 64.24 -18.32
N THR A 688 -19.58 65.12 -17.69
CA THR A 688 -19.94 65.05 -16.28
C THR A 688 -20.83 63.85 -16.00
N MET A 689 -21.84 63.60 -16.84
CA MET A 689 -22.71 62.43 -16.77
C MET A 689 -21.90 61.13 -16.80
N ILE A 690 -21.07 60.92 -17.82
CA ILE A 690 -20.34 59.65 -17.96
C ILE A 690 -19.34 59.44 -16.82
N LYS A 691 -18.61 60.49 -16.41
CA LYS A 691 -17.70 60.38 -15.26
C LYS A 691 -18.44 60.06 -13.97
N THR A 692 -19.61 60.66 -13.76
CA THR A 692 -20.44 60.45 -12.56
C THR A 692 -20.99 59.03 -12.53
N LEU A 693 -21.56 58.55 -13.64
CA LEU A 693 -22.06 57.18 -13.77
C LEU A 693 -20.96 56.14 -13.56
N GLN A 694 -19.80 56.34 -14.17
CA GLN A 694 -18.65 55.46 -13.96
C GLN A 694 -18.19 55.49 -12.50
N CYS A 695 -17.95 56.67 -11.92
CA CYS A 695 -17.50 56.79 -10.54
C CYS A 695 -18.46 56.13 -9.54
N THR A 696 -19.77 56.36 -9.69
CA THR A 696 -20.82 55.80 -8.83
C THR A 696 -20.97 54.28 -9.02
N GLY A 697 -20.95 53.79 -10.27
CA GLY A 697 -20.96 52.36 -10.59
C GLY A 697 -19.73 51.61 -10.05
N ASP A 698 -18.54 52.17 -10.20
CA ASP A 698 -17.28 51.58 -9.69
C ASP A 698 -17.27 51.51 -8.17
N LYS A 699 -17.74 52.59 -7.52
CA LYS A 699 -17.85 52.66 -6.06
C LYS A 699 -18.81 51.58 -5.56
N ALA A 700 -20.02 51.50 -6.12
CA ALA A 700 -21.00 50.48 -5.74
C ALA A 700 -20.49 49.05 -6.01
N ALA A 701 -19.77 48.81 -7.12
CA ALA A 701 -19.17 47.51 -7.41
C ALA A 701 -18.02 47.15 -6.46
N LYS A 702 -17.24 48.13 -5.98
CA LYS A 702 -16.21 47.92 -4.94
C LYS A 702 -16.84 47.63 -3.60
N ASP A 703 -17.85 48.40 -3.20
CA ASP A 703 -18.57 48.24 -1.93
C ASP A 703 -19.24 46.86 -1.87
N ARG A 704 -19.90 46.44 -2.97
CA ARG A 704 -20.44 45.08 -3.13
C ARG A 704 -19.37 44.00 -2.96
N ARG A 705 -18.24 44.10 -3.66
CA ARG A 705 -17.15 43.09 -3.57
C ARG A 705 -16.56 43.01 -2.16
N PHE A 706 -16.43 44.14 -1.49
CA PHE A 706 -15.98 44.19 -0.11
C PHE A 706 -16.96 43.47 0.82
N LYS A 707 -18.26 43.73 0.66
CA LYS A 707 -19.32 43.08 1.44
C LYS A 707 -19.42 41.58 1.17
N GLU A 708 -19.31 41.15 -0.09
CA GLU A 708 -19.24 39.74 -0.48
C GLU A 708 -18.04 39.03 0.17
N TYR A 709 -16.88 39.69 0.21
CA TYR A 709 -15.69 39.16 0.86
C TYR A 709 -15.89 39.04 2.38
N GLU A 710 -16.44 40.07 3.02
CA GLU A 710 -16.73 40.09 4.46
C GLU A 710 -17.68 38.94 4.84
N ALA A 711 -18.82 38.81 4.15
CA ALA A 711 -19.80 37.75 4.40
C ALA A 711 -19.17 36.35 4.26
N ARG A 712 -18.41 36.10 3.18
CA ARG A 712 -17.73 34.82 2.95
C ARG A 712 -16.66 34.52 4.00
N ALA A 713 -15.89 35.52 4.41
CA ALA A 713 -14.84 35.35 5.41
C ALA A 713 -15.43 34.97 6.78
N VAL A 714 -16.50 35.66 7.21
CA VAL A 714 -17.19 35.39 8.47
C VAL A 714 -17.85 34.00 8.43
N ARG A 715 -18.55 33.64 7.34
CA ARG A 715 -19.17 32.32 7.15
C ARG A 715 -18.14 31.18 7.19
N SER A 716 -17.01 31.37 6.52
CA SER A 716 -15.90 30.39 6.51
C SER A 716 -15.33 30.18 7.92
N LYS A 717 -15.13 31.27 8.69
CA LYS A 717 -14.66 31.20 10.07
C LYS A 717 -15.67 30.45 10.97
N ALA A 718 -16.96 30.76 10.85
CA ALA A 718 -18.03 30.10 11.59
C ALA A 718 -18.08 28.58 11.31
N ASN A 719 -18.02 28.19 10.04
CA ASN A 719 -18.02 26.77 9.64
C ASN A 719 -16.81 26.01 10.18
N ARG A 720 -15.62 26.62 10.14
CA ARG A 720 -14.40 26.01 10.66
C ARG A 720 -14.49 25.76 12.17
N LEU A 721 -14.92 26.75 12.95
CA LEU A 721 -15.10 26.59 14.40
C LEU A 721 -16.20 25.58 14.73
N GLY A 722 -17.33 25.63 14.02
CA GLY A 722 -18.43 24.68 14.20
C GLY A 722 -18.04 23.22 13.91
N LEU A 723 -17.16 22.97 12.93
CA LEU A 723 -16.62 21.63 12.67
C LEU A 723 -15.75 21.13 13.82
N LEU A 724 -14.85 21.97 14.34
CA LEU A 724 -13.98 21.62 15.48
C LEU A 724 -14.79 21.30 16.74
N VAL A 725 -15.84 22.07 17.02
CA VAL A 725 -16.76 21.82 18.14
C VAL A 725 -17.52 20.50 17.94
N ARG A 726 -18.04 20.23 16.74
CA ARG A 726 -18.76 18.96 16.44
C ARG A 726 -17.86 17.73 16.59
N GLU A 727 -16.61 17.81 16.17
CA GLU A 727 -15.63 16.72 16.34
C GLU A 727 -15.30 16.49 17.83
N ALA A 728 -15.16 17.57 18.62
CA ALA A 728 -14.93 17.48 20.05
C ALA A 728 -16.13 16.85 20.80
N VAL A 729 -17.37 17.26 20.48
CA VAL A 729 -18.59 16.69 21.08
C VAL A 729 -18.77 15.22 20.70
N ARG A 730 -18.52 14.84 19.44
CA ARG A 730 -18.57 13.43 18.99
C ARG A 730 -17.56 12.55 19.72
N SER A 731 -16.35 13.08 19.95
CA SER A 731 -15.31 12.37 20.69
C SER A 731 -15.71 12.19 22.17
N SER A 732 -16.32 13.22 22.79
CA SER A 732 -16.80 13.15 24.18
C SER A 732 -17.99 12.19 24.36
N ASN A 733 -18.95 12.16 23.42
CA ASN A 733 -20.10 11.25 23.50
C ASN A 733 -19.72 9.79 23.24
N ALA A 734 -18.69 9.54 22.43
CA ALA A 734 -18.14 8.20 22.23
C ALA A 734 -17.51 7.63 23.51
N GLU A 735 -16.90 8.49 24.35
CA GLU A 735 -16.38 8.07 25.66
C GLU A 735 -17.50 7.77 26.67
N HIS A 736 -18.57 8.58 26.69
CA HIS A 736 -19.70 8.41 27.64
C HIS A 736 -20.57 7.17 27.36
N HIS A 737 -20.78 6.80 26.09
CA HIS A 737 -21.50 5.57 25.76
C HIS A 737 -20.68 4.30 26.05
N SER A 738 -19.35 4.39 26.16
CA SER A 738 -18.52 3.25 26.57
C SER A 738 -18.54 3.00 28.09
N THR A 739 -18.93 3.99 28.90
CA THR A 739 -18.95 3.90 30.36
C THR A 739 -20.31 3.49 30.93
N LEU A 740 -21.40 3.67 30.18
CA LEU A 740 -22.75 3.23 30.56
C LEU A 740 -23.11 1.81 30.07
N ALA A 741 -22.20 1.15 29.35
CA ALA A 741 -22.36 -0.22 28.84
C ALA A 741 -21.45 -1.25 29.54
N CYS A 742 -20.94 -0.93 30.73
CA CYS A 742 -20.27 -1.85 31.65
C CYS A 742 -21.14 -2.10 32.87
#